data_AF-A0A0E2Q6G0-F1
#
_entry.id   AF-A0A0E2Q6G0-F1
#
_cell.length_a   1.000
_cell.length_b   1.000
_cell.length_c   1.000
_cell.angle_alpha   90.00
_cell.angle_beta   90.00
_cell.angle_gamma   90.00
#
_symmetry.space_group_name_H-M   'P 1'
#
loop_
_entity.id
_entity.type
_entity.pdbx_description
1 polymer ?
#
loop_
_entity_poly.entity_id
_entity_poly.type
_entity_poly.pdbx_seq_one_letter_code
_entity_poly.pdbx_strand_id
1 'polypeptide(L)'
;MIVITSLVENLLTEMLGNYFKGILGKIKLKCFTKRLKDEIGDSILKQYGKKEYYLDFDRFLIEQNVLDKIIKNFLNQDILQSKTVNQSVDYYLNLFIEDYPKYKLYKNDFKQIIQKYFEIIFKQLNKLDTHESQALSRIIKEISNGLDQQLQYLKLIVDDNNAMLKQVVNGNFRIHPYIETLLATSGESFVQSDYFERYLFQDTEGSKEKDSLDILLQYHKVVLAGEAGSGKTFETFKLINQLCTKYSNYQLIPIYIPLMEYEDSLGTLFEIIQSKMEPFCEGNSKEAINQLFVNNQLALFFDGIDDIIDERKRLKFFSEANLLMAQYNQNFFFFTTRKNRYQHELGEEKSFFLTNLSESIIQSDLIRLGWYSNLPKAYLELFRNPLLYKIGKTILANRKNKELFNRTQIFTQYFEKNYRYKNSYSELSLHETLNLFGKFSYEHFDQSSFTYSEVDKIISAYPVSTQNKRNIIDYFINFGIFSTSDRITFSHKLFKEFCAAYYITNSLTVSSDTELLEKLIYNEEWREVVIFISGLFSTIEEQDKFLDFILQHNLPLYIECVNSKNDLLRNNGKTDVSIDSSMERILSEIHKTYTFIVENYFRPISEKFEPFITESQKSGYKIGITGGIIKNSLYYWFDIVDKGTPNAKIVSPNLLGQVSQEYQATIFLKTTRMVQHSTNLELSGLVGDSGRKIALDLIKSNLKDILENKSLVSSNYILCELLKEIKNKLPWLKEIDDISLMSIEVRKKIDEILKNFPEVTTSEGIELFSLNNLLDILLNSGINYKSSIIPGRDKEYSEAGGLMLNLYSTKRKMEIVETFFNFAEASYLEMVKYNFPNIYRCFSKFQDMPYKLLITYRDDERNPWIDYYHVASAEDENLVEVSQSDVSKDCEEIYKEVLQSYHSLDRTPKTVSIRGCAFLTLLSSRRLGLGENTPLSDFVYKEIKSSLEEILGKI
;
A
#
# COMPACT_ATOMS: atom_id res chain seq x y z
N MET A 1 25.44 10.50 45.48
CA MET A 1 25.81 11.85 46.06
C MET A 1 27.10 12.46 45.47
N ILE A 2 28.22 11.73 45.37
CA ILE A 2 29.52 12.32 44.94
C ILE A 2 29.55 12.66 43.43
N VAL A 3 28.79 11.95 42.59
CA VAL A 3 28.96 11.99 41.12
C VAL A 3 27.99 12.93 40.38
N ILE A 4 26.72 13.08 40.79
CA ILE A 4 25.80 14.06 40.18
C ILE A 4 26.34 15.48 40.36
N THR A 5 26.94 15.73 41.53
CA THR A 5 27.61 17.00 41.81
C THR A 5 28.83 17.21 40.90
N SER A 6 29.60 16.15 40.57
CA SER A 6 30.73 16.27 39.63
C SER A 6 30.28 16.39 38.17
N LEU A 7 29.16 15.77 37.79
CA LEU A 7 28.53 15.91 36.47
C LEU A 7 28.15 17.36 36.19
N VAL A 8 27.43 17.97 37.15
CA VAL A 8 26.98 19.36 37.06
C VAL A 8 28.16 20.31 37.16
N GLU A 9 29.19 19.99 37.95
CA GLU A 9 30.46 20.74 37.96
C GLU A 9 31.16 20.72 36.60
N ASN A 10 31.25 19.56 35.95
CA ASN A 10 31.87 19.41 34.63
C ASN A 10 31.10 20.20 33.57
N LEU A 11 29.78 20.01 33.49
CA LEU A 11 28.90 20.74 32.56
C LEU A 11 28.97 22.26 32.77
N LEU A 12 29.02 22.71 34.02
CA LEU A 12 29.14 24.13 34.35
C LEU A 12 30.53 24.71 34.06
N THR A 13 31.58 23.91 34.23
CA THR A 13 32.94 24.31 33.88
C THR A 13 33.11 24.39 32.37
N GLU A 14 32.43 23.51 31.63
CA GLU A 14 32.39 23.48 30.15
C GLU A 14 31.60 24.68 29.60
N MET A 15 30.38 24.93 30.10
CA MET A 15 29.47 25.95 29.57
C MET A 15 29.69 27.36 30.13
N LEU A 16 30.09 27.47 31.40
CA LEU A 16 30.29 28.74 32.12
C LEU A 16 31.77 28.94 32.51
N GLY A 17 32.71 28.30 31.80
CA GLY A 17 34.12 28.25 32.19
C GLY A 17 34.77 29.61 32.45
N ASN A 18 34.32 30.67 31.76
CA ASN A 18 34.78 32.04 32.00
C ASN A 18 34.28 32.61 33.34
N TYR A 19 33.07 32.26 33.77
CA TYR A 19 32.48 32.67 35.05
C TYR A 19 33.16 32.00 36.25
N PHE A 20 33.64 30.76 36.06
CA PHE A 20 34.32 29.98 37.10
C PHE A 20 35.86 30.07 37.04
N LYS A 21 36.42 30.92 36.18
CA LYS A 21 37.88 31.12 36.03
C LYS A 21 38.47 31.89 37.23
N GLY A 22 39.71 31.57 37.61
CA GLY A 22 40.43 32.22 38.71
C GLY A 22 40.03 31.74 40.12
N ILE A 23 40.66 32.29 41.15
CA ILE A 23 40.47 31.85 42.56
C ILE A 23 39.04 32.09 43.03
N LEU A 24 38.46 33.26 42.73
CA LEU A 24 37.07 33.61 43.07
C LEU A 24 36.05 32.74 42.32
N GLY A 25 36.31 32.44 41.05
CA GLY A 25 35.48 31.53 40.25
C GLY A 25 35.45 30.11 40.81
N LYS A 26 36.61 29.55 41.20
CA LYS A 26 36.70 28.24 41.87
C LYS A 26 35.94 28.20 43.21
N ILE A 27 35.92 29.31 43.96
CA ILE A 27 35.14 29.42 45.20
C ILE A 27 33.64 29.44 44.89
N LYS A 28 33.21 30.18 43.85
CA LYS A 28 31.81 30.20 43.38
C LYS A 28 31.34 28.82 42.94
N LEU A 29 32.16 28.07 42.19
CA LEU A 29 31.87 26.70 41.78
C LEU A 29 31.68 25.81 43.00
N LYS A 30 32.63 25.81 43.94
CA LYS A 30 32.51 25.05 45.20
C LYS A 30 31.25 25.41 46.00
N CYS A 31 30.85 26.69 46.04
CA CYS A 31 29.64 27.13 46.73
C CYS A 31 28.36 26.70 45.99
N PHE A 32 28.38 26.65 44.66
CA PHE A 32 27.30 26.10 43.84
C PHE A 32 27.14 24.60 44.09
N THR A 33 28.24 23.84 43.96
CA THR A 33 28.35 22.41 44.23
C THR A 33 27.81 22.04 45.61
N LYS A 34 28.22 22.78 46.65
CA LYS A 34 27.75 22.56 48.02
C LYS A 34 26.23 22.73 48.13
N ARG A 35 25.67 23.81 47.57
CA ARG A 35 24.22 24.07 47.58
C ARG A 35 23.44 23.01 46.81
N LEU A 36 23.94 22.56 45.66
CA LEU A 36 23.35 21.47 44.89
C LEU A 36 23.32 20.17 45.70
N LYS A 37 24.45 19.85 46.37
CA LYS A 37 24.60 18.66 47.20
C LYS A 37 23.64 18.66 48.39
N ASP A 38 23.48 19.81 49.04
CA ASP A 38 22.59 19.99 50.18
C ASP A 38 21.11 19.81 49.74
N GLU A 39 20.69 20.46 48.64
CA GLU A 39 19.31 20.35 48.14
C GLU A 39 18.95 18.95 47.60
N ILE A 40 19.89 18.24 46.96
CA ILE A 40 19.72 16.83 46.58
C ILE A 40 19.59 15.95 47.83
N GLY A 41 20.37 16.24 48.87
CA GLY A 41 20.29 15.57 50.17
C GLY A 41 18.90 15.68 50.78
N ASP A 42 18.36 16.89 50.82
CA ASP A 42 17.07 17.17 51.45
C ASP A 42 15.88 16.69 50.63
N SER A 43 15.94 16.79 49.29
CA SER A 43 14.78 16.57 48.41
C SER A 43 14.70 15.18 47.81
N ILE A 44 15.84 14.48 47.62
CA ILE A 44 15.88 13.17 46.96
C ILE A 44 16.38 12.10 47.94
N LEU A 45 17.55 12.29 48.56
CA LEU A 45 18.15 11.27 49.42
C LEU A 45 17.32 11.00 50.68
N LYS A 46 16.70 12.03 51.25
CA LYS A 46 15.80 11.88 52.41
C LYS A 46 14.60 10.97 52.10
N GLN A 47 14.09 11.01 50.87
CA GLN A 47 12.89 10.30 50.45
C GLN A 47 13.19 8.91 49.84
N TYR A 48 14.25 8.80 49.03
CA TYR A 48 14.57 7.59 48.26
C TYR A 48 15.88 6.92 48.66
N GLY A 49 16.78 7.62 49.36
CA GLY A 49 18.17 7.21 49.58
C GLY A 49 18.40 5.89 50.33
N LYS A 50 17.37 5.33 50.97
CA LYS A 50 17.43 4.03 51.66
C LYS A 50 16.78 2.89 50.87
N LYS A 51 16.18 3.17 49.72
CA LYS A 51 15.45 2.19 48.92
C LYS A 51 16.44 1.49 47.97
N GLU A 52 16.38 0.16 47.89
CA GLU A 52 17.31 -0.65 47.08
C GLU A 52 17.28 -0.24 45.60
N TYR A 53 16.08 -0.08 45.04
CA TYR A 53 15.88 0.34 43.65
C TYR A 53 16.49 1.71 43.34
N TYR A 54 16.57 2.62 44.32
CA TYR A 54 17.16 3.94 44.12
C TYR A 54 18.68 3.86 44.06
N LEU A 55 19.32 2.99 44.84
CA LEU A 55 20.78 2.84 44.83
C LEU A 55 21.27 2.28 43.50
N ASP A 56 20.57 1.27 42.97
CA ASP A 56 20.86 0.70 41.66
C ASP A 56 20.60 1.73 40.54
N PHE A 57 19.52 2.50 40.65
CA PHE A 57 19.22 3.58 39.70
C PHE A 57 20.23 4.73 39.76
N ASP A 58 20.64 5.21 40.94
CA ASP A 58 21.69 6.23 41.10
C ASP A 58 23.00 5.75 40.47
N ARG A 59 23.36 4.48 40.65
CA ARG A 59 24.54 3.87 40.00
C ARG A 59 24.40 3.85 38.49
N PHE A 60 23.25 3.44 37.96
CA PHE A 60 22.98 3.43 36.51
C PHE A 60 23.07 4.83 35.89
N LEU A 61 22.43 5.84 36.51
CA LEU A 61 22.49 7.23 36.06
C LEU A 61 23.93 7.75 35.94
N ILE A 62 24.80 7.27 36.84
CA ILE A 62 26.23 7.56 36.86
C ILE A 62 26.98 6.84 35.73
N GLU A 63 26.88 5.52 35.66
CA GLU A 63 27.61 4.70 34.67
C GLU A 63 27.26 5.09 33.23
N GLN A 64 26.00 5.47 33.01
CA GLN A 64 25.48 5.88 31.71
C GLN A 64 25.55 7.40 31.46
N ASN A 65 26.01 8.21 32.42
CA ASN A 65 26.10 9.67 32.34
C ASN A 65 24.77 10.34 31.88
N VAL A 66 23.63 9.85 32.37
CA VAL A 66 22.30 10.13 31.80
C VAL A 66 21.93 11.62 31.82
N LEU A 67 22.13 12.30 32.95
CA LEU A 67 21.72 13.70 33.11
C LEU A 67 22.53 14.67 32.23
N ASP A 68 23.85 14.46 32.09
CA ASP A 68 24.72 15.28 31.23
C ASP A 68 24.31 15.14 29.77
N LYS A 69 24.02 13.91 29.33
CA LYS A 69 23.56 13.62 27.96
C LYS A 69 22.23 14.30 27.67
N ILE A 70 21.24 14.15 28.56
CA ILE A 70 19.95 14.83 28.41
C ILE A 70 20.19 16.35 28.28
N ILE A 71 20.97 16.97 29.19
CA ILE A 71 21.20 18.44 29.16
C ILE A 71 21.94 18.89 27.90
N LYS A 72 23.01 18.20 27.51
CA LYS A 72 23.80 18.51 26.31
C LYS A 72 22.98 18.39 25.04
N ASN A 73 22.05 17.44 25.00
CA ASN A 73 21.12 17.33 23.90
C ASN A 73 20.27 18.62 23.75
N PHE A 74 19.83 19.24 24.83
CA PHE A 74 18.98 20.44 24.75
C PHE A 74 19.73 21.77 24.58
N LEU A 75 21.03 21.82 24.91
CA LEU A 75 21.85 23.03 24.79
C LEU A 75 22.05 23.55 23.36
N ASN A 76 21.81 22.72 22.35
CA ASN A 76 22.03 23.06 20.93
C ASN A 76 20.72 23.15 20.10
N GLN A 77 19.56 23.38 20.73
CA GLN A 77 18.26 23.50 20.06
C GLN A 77 17.62 24.89 20.20
N ASP A 78 16.93 25.33 19.13
CA ASP A 78 15.89 26.36 19.23
C ASP A 78 14.62 25.75 19.86
N ILE A 79 13.97 26.57 20.70
CA ILE A 79 12.91 26.39 21.74
C ILE A 79 11.66 25.52 21.41
N LEU A 80 11.59 24.76 20.31
CA LEU A 80 10.29 24.31 19.75
C LEU A 80 9.98 22.81 19.68
N GLN A 81 10.65 21.88 20.38
CA GLN A 81 10.22 20.47 20.39
C GLN A 81 10.28 19.81 21.78
N SER A 82 9.19 19.91 22.54
CA SER A 82 8.99 19.18 23.82
C SER A 82 8.94 17.64 23.67
N LYS A 83 8.72 17.11 22.44
CA LYS A 83 8.63 15.67 22.17
C LYS A 83 9.97 14.92 22.32
N THR A 84 11.12 15.57 22.13
CA THR A 84 12.45 14.90 22.22
C THR A 84 12.94 14.71 23.67
N VAL A 85 12.43 15.49 24.63
CA VAL A 85 12.78 15.36 26.07
C VAL A 85 12.29 14.03 26.62
N ASN A 86 11.01 13.75 26.43
CA ASN A 86 10.38 12.58 27.01
C ASN A 86 10.92 11.30 26.36
N GLN A 87 11.16 11.30 25.04
CA GLN A 87 11.77 10.15 24.34
C GLN A 87 13.16 9.79 24.88
N SER A 88 14.01 10.78 25.13
CA SER A 88 15.35 10.54 25.68
C SER A 88 15.31 10.05 27.13
N VAL A 89 14.45 10.63 27.97
CA VAL A 89 14.26 10.18 29.36
C VAL A 89 13.68 8.77 29.41
N ASP A 90 12.65 8.51 28.61
CA ASP A 90 11.98 7.21 28.55
C ASP A 90 12.93 6.13 28.01
N TYR A 91 13.82 6.44 27.06
CA TYR A 91 14.89 5.54 26.62
C TYR A 91 15.77 5.06 27.79
N TYR A 92 16.34 5.99 28.57
CA TYR A 92 17.24 5.63 29.67
C TYR A 92 16.50 4.94 30.82
N LEU A 93 15.25 5.32 31.08
CA LEU A 93 14.41 4.63 32.06
C LEU A 93 14.15 3.19 31.66
N ASN A 94 13.76 2.94 30.41
CA ASN A 94 13.48 1.60 29.94
C ASN A 94 14.75 0.74 29.84
N LEU A 95 15.89 1.32 29.42
CA LEU A 95 17.18 0.64 29.47
C LEU A 95 17.52 0.16 30.88
N PHE A 96 17.27 0.99 31.91
CA PHE A 96 17.44 0.57 33.30
C PHE A 96 16.45 -0.55 33.71
N ILE A 97 15.19 -0.47 33.29
CA ILE A 97 14.20 -1.51 33.58
C ILE A 97 14.56 -2.84 32.90
N GLU A 98 15.14 -2.82 31.70
CA GLU A 98 15.65 -4.04 31.05
C GLU A 98 16.77 -4.69 31.86
N ASP A 99 17.74 -3.89 32.32
CA ASP A 99 18.86 -4.38 33.14
C ASP A 99 18.40 -4.83 34.54
N TYR A 100 17.33 -4.23 35.07
CA TYR A 100 16.77 -4.51 36.39
C TYR A 100 15.24 -4.75 36.35
N PRO A 101 14.74 -5.86 35.76
CA PRO A 101 13.30 -6.09 35.56
C PRO A 101 12.48 -6.10 36.84
N LYS A 102 13.11 -6.50 37.96
CA LYS A 102 12.50 -6.49 39.31
C LYS A 102 12.01 -5.11 39.75
N TYR A 103 12.47 -4.02 39.13
CA TYR A 103 12.10 -2.67 39.49
C TYR A 103 11.09 -2.01 38.54
N LYS A 104 10.48 -2.77 37.60
CA LYS A 104 9.49 -2.26 36.63
C LYS A 104 8.35 -1.45 37.29
N LEU A 105 7.90 -1.86 38.49
CA LEU A 105 6.83 -1.19 39.24
C LEU A 105 7.22 0.21 39.77
N TYR A 106 8.50 0.56 39.81
CA TYR A 106 9.00 1.85 40.30
C TYR A 106 9.29 2.85 39.16
N LYS A 107 8.84 2.57 37.93
CA LYS A 107 9.04 3.45 36.75
C LYS A 107 8.65 4.91 37.01
N ASN A 108 7.54 5.13 37.71
CA ASN A 108 7.05 6.46 38.07
C ASN A 108 7.97 7.16 39.08
N ASP A 109 8.45 6.44 40.10
CA ASP A 109 9.41 6.96 41.07
C ASP A 109 10.70 7.39 40.36
N PHE A 110 11.22 6.59 39.43
CA PHE A 110 12.41 6.93 38.65
C PHE A 110 12.23 8.21 37.84
N LYS A 111 11.10 8.36 37.17
CA LYS A 111 10.77 9.57 36.40
C LYS A 111 10.65 10.81 37.29
N GLN A 112 10.03 10.66 38.47
CA GLN A 112 9.95 11.71 39.47
C GLN A 112 11.32 12.10 40.04
N ILE A 113 12.21 11.12 40.24
CA ILE A 113 13.58 11.37 40.68
C ILE A 113 14.35 12.17 39.63
N ILE A 114 14.25 11.80 38.34
CA ILE A 114 14.86 12.56 37.22
C ILE A 114 14.31 13.99 37.17
N GLN A 115 12.99 14.17 37.23
CA GLN A 115 12.35 15.49 37.28
C GLN A 115 12.92 16.34 38.43
N LYS A 116 12.99 15.77 39.64
CA LYS A 116 13.52 16.47 40.82
C LYS A 116 14.98 16.87 40.66
N TYR A 117 15.80 16.05 39.99
CA TYR A 117 17.17 16.47 39.65
C TYR A 117 17.16 17.71 38.75
N PHE A 118 16.35 17.76 37.70
CA PHE A 118 16.25 18.92 36.81
C PHE A 118 15.71 20.18 37.52
N GLU A 119 14.70 20.05 38.38
CA GLU A 119 14.19 21.16 39.19
C GLU A 119 15.28 21.78 40.08
N ILE A 120 16.06 20.93 40.77
CA ILE A 120 17.14 21.39 41.65
C ILE A 120 18.23 22.09 40.83
N ILE A 121 18.62 21.51 39.70
CA ILE A 121 19.61 22.10 38.80
C ILE A 121 19.10 23.46 38.28
N PHE A 122 17.86 23.56 37.80
CA PHE A 122 17.24 24.80 37.36
C PHE A 122 17.29 25.88 38.45
N LYS A 123 16.87 25.53 39.67
CA LYS A 123 16.82 26.45 40.81
C LYS A 123 18.20 26.97 41.19
N GLN A 124 19.26 26.16 41.10
CA GLN A 124 20.61 26.63 41.37
C GLN A 124 21.18 27.47 40.23
N LEU A 125 20.92 27.10 38.97
CA LEU A 125 21.39 27.84 37.81
C LEU A 125 20.75 29.21 37.69
N ASN A 126 19.46 29.34 38.00
CA ASN A 126 18.75 30.62 37.97
C ASN A 126 19.26 31.63 39.03
N LYS A 127 20.08 31.19 39.98
CA LYS A 127 20.80 32.06 40.94
C LYS A 127 22.11 32.59 40.37
N LEU A 128 22.57 32.07 39.24
CA LEU A 128 23.70 32.59 38.47
C LEU A 128 23.13 33.66 37.53
N ASP A 129 23.62 34.89 37.63
CA ASP A 129 23.14 36.01 36.81
C ASP A 129 24.07 36.22 35.62
N THR A 130 24.14 35.24 34.71
CA THR A 130 24.88 35.34 33.44
C THR A 130 24.00 34.96 32.25
N HIS A 131 24.28 35.54 31.09
CA HIS A 131 23.52 35.27 29.86
C HIS A 131 23.51 33.77 29.50
N GLU A 132 24.64 33.09 29.63
CA GLU A 132 24.80 31.66 29.36
C GLU A 132 24.05 30.79 30.39
N SER A 133 24.04 31.21 31.67
CA SER A 133 23.29 30.50 32.71
C SER A 133 21.78 30.64 32.55
N GLN A 134 21.31 31.78 32.04
CA GLN A 134 19.89 32.02 31.73
C GLN A 134 19.42 31.17 30.53
N ALA A 135 20.24 31.00 29.49
CA ALA A 135 19.95 30.12 28.37
C ALA A 135 19.80 28.66 28.82
N LEU A 136 20.78 28.15 29.60
CA LEU A 136 20.73 26.82 30.19
C LEU A 136 19.54 26.65 31.15
N SER A 137 19.20 27.68 31.92
CA SER A 137 18.05 27.67 32.84
C SER A 137 16.71 27.53 32.10
N ARG A 138 16.53 28.20 30.94
CA ARG A 138 15.30 28.03 30.12
C ARG A 138 15.11 26.60 29.65
N ILE A 139 16.18 25.99 29.13
CA ILE A 139 16.20 24.60 28.68
C ILE A 139 15.84 23.63 29.81
N ILE A 140 16.48 23.75 30.97
CA ILE A 140 16.24 22.83 32.08
C ILE A 140 14.82 23.01 32.64
N LYS A 141 14.26 24.22 32.56
CA LYS A 141 12.86 24.48 32.91
C LYS A 141 11.89 23.77 31.96
N GLU A 142 12.15 23.78 30.65
CA GLU A 142 11.32 23.06 29.68
C GLU A 142 11.34 21.55 29.90
N ILE A 143 12.53 20.99 30.17
CA ILE A 143 12.68 19.57 30.51
C ILE A 143 11.86 19.24 31.77
N SER A 144 12.03 20.04 32.81
CA SER A 144 11.31 19.86 34.08
C SER A 144 9.80 19.97 33.91
N ASN A 145 9.31 20.93 33.11
CA ASN A 145 7.89 21.14 32.87
C ASN A 145 7.27 20.00 32.04
N GLY A 146 7.98 19.51 31.02
CA GLY A 146 7.52 18.37 30.21
C GLY A 146 7.36 17.10 31.03
N LEU A 147 8.31 16.85 31.94
CA LEU A 147 8.23 15.74 32.89
C LEU A 147 7.13 15.95 33.95
N ASP A 148 6.93 17.17 34.45
CA ASP A 148 5.88 17.48 35.42
C ASP A 148 4.48 17.27 34.83
N GLN A 149 4.25 17.67 33.58
CA GLN A 149 2.98 17.42 32.88
C GLN A 149 2.64 15.92 32.81
N GLN A 150 3.62 15.06 32.48
CA GLN A 150 3.43 13.61 32.46
C GLN A 150 3.25 13.01 33.87
N LEU A 151 3.95 13.54 34.88
CA LEU A 151 3.83 13.08 36.26
C LEU A 151 2.51 13.49 36.92
N GLN A 152 1.99 14.69 36.61
CA GLN A 152 0.67 15.13 37.06
C GLN A 152 -0.44 14.22 36.49
N TYR A 153 -0.31 13.82 35.23
CA TYR A 153 -1.17 12.84 34.60
C TYR A 153 -1.10 11.46 35.31
N LEU A 154 0.10 10.96 35.61
CA LEU A 154 0.29 9.69 36.32
C LEU A 154 -0.20 9.72 37.78
N LYS A 155 -0.13 10.87 38.45
CA LYS A 155 -0.63 11.04 39.83
C LYS A 155 -2.15 10.95 39.92
N LEU A 156 -2.88 11.49 38.94
CA LEU A 156 -4.33 11.34 38.85
C LEU A 156 -4.72 9.86 38.80
N ILE A 157 -3.95 9.04 38.08
CA ILE A 157 -4.14 7.58 38.01
C ILE A 157 -3.83 6.87 39.35
N VAL A 158 -2.82 7.34 40.10
CA VAL A 158 -2.38 6.70 41.36
C VAL A 158 -3.25 7.08 42.55
N ASP A 159 -3.73 8.33 42.62
CA ASP A 159 -4.58 8.79 43.71
C ASP A 159 -5.97 8.12 43.70
N ASP A 160 -6.51 7.81 42.52
CA ASP A 160 -7.71 6.97 42.37
C ASP A 160 -7.45 5.51 42.80
N ASN A 161 -6.27 4.97 42.52
CA ASN A 161 -5.92 3.59 42.91
C ASN A 161 -5.73 3.40 44.43
N ASN A 162 -5.29 4.44 45.16
CA ASN A 162 -5.10 4.39 46.61
C ASN A 162 -6.41 4.51 47.41
N ALA A 163 -7.46 5.12 46.83
CA ALA A 163 -8.80 5.13 47.41
C ALA A 163 -9.44 3.72 47.45
N MET A 164 -8.93 2.77 46.65
CA MET A 164 -9.51 1.44 46.42
C MET A 164 -8.92 0.31 47.27
N LEU A 165 -8.12 0.59 48.31
CA LEU A 165 -7.59 -0.43 49.23
C LEU A 165 -8.57 -0.81 50.38
N LYS A 166 -9.88 -0.81 50.11
CA LYS A 166 -10.89 -1.38 51.01
C LYS A 166 -12.04 -2.05 50.22
N GLN A 167 -12.05 -3.38 50.32
CA GLN A 167 -13.18 -4.33 50.24
C GLN A 167 -13.20 -5.36 49.08
N VAL A 168 -13.00 -6.62 49.52
CA VAL A 168 -13.68 -7.89 49.18
C VAL A 168 -13.55 -8.52 47.78
N VAL A 169 -12.98 -9.73 47.85
CA VAL A 169 -13.15 -10.96 47.06
C VAL A 169 -14.40 -11.01 46.15
N ASN A 170 -14.23 -10.54 44.92
CA ASN A 170 -14.70 -11.12 43.66
C ASN A 170 -13.93 -10.40 42.54
N GLY A 171 -13.51 -11.11 41.49
CA GLY A 171 -12.76 -10.48 40.39
C GLY A 171 -13.56 -9.34 39.76
N ASN A 172 -13.05 -8.11 39.75
CA ASN A 172 -13.73 -6.95 39.14
C ASN A 172 -12.77 -6.13 38.27
N PHE A 173 -13.23 -5.65 37.12
CA PHE A 173 -12.44 -4.81 36.21
C PHE A 173 -12.79 -3.33 36.36
N ARG A 174 -11.78 -2.49 36.58
CA ARG A 174 -11.93 -1.04 36.78
C ARG A 174 -12.03 -0.31 35.44
N ILE A 175 -13.26 -0.18 34.94
CA ILE A 175 -13.54 0.37 33.60
C ILE A 175 -13.14 1.85 33.48
N HIS A 176 -13.49 2.71 34.43
CA HIS A 176 -13.19 4.15 34.33
C HIS A 176 -11.68 4.45 34.29
N PRO A 177 -10.85 3.94 35.23
CA PRO A 177 -9.39 4.13 35.17
C PRO A 177 -8.77 3.59 33.88
N TYR A 178 -9.29 2.48 33.36
CA TYR A 178 -8.83 1.90 32.09
C TYR A 178 -9.12 2.83 30.90
N ILE A 179 -10.34 3.35 30.80
CA ILE A 179 -10.76 4.25 29.72
C ILE A 179 -9.98 5.56 29.77
N GLU A 180 -9.78 6.14 30.95
CA GLU A 180 -8.96 7.35 31.11
C GLU A 180 -7.51 7.11 30.67
N THR A 181 -6.95 5.96 31.05
CA THR A 181 -5.60 5.56 30.64
C THR A 181 -5.48 5.44 29.12
N LEU A 182 -6.47 4.81 28.48
CA LEU A 182 -6.52 4.70 27.03
C LEU A 182 -6.64 6.06 26.35
N LEU A 183 -7.53 6.95 26.80
CA LEU A 183 -7.75 8.26 26.18
C LEU A 183 -6.50 9.14 26.17
N ALA A 184 -5.66 9.08 27.20
CA ALA A 184 -4.46 9.89 27.21
C ALA A 184 -3.25 9.21 26.54
N THR A 185 -3.13 7.88 26.59
CA THR A 185 -2.10 7.16 25.82
C THR A 185 -2.38 7.21 24.30
N SER A 186 -3.64 7.06 23.90
CA SER A 186 -4.08 7.28 22.52
C SER A 186 -3.92 8.76 22.14
N GLY A 187 -4.23 9.71 23.03
CA GLY A 187 -4.10 11.15 22.80
C GLY A 187 -2.66 11.65 22.60
N GLU A 188 -1.66 11.06 23.27
CA GLU A 188 -0.25 11.38 23.00
C GLU A 188 0.21 10.92 21.59
N SER A 189 -0.38 9.82 21.10
CA SER A 189 -0.09 9.21 19.79
C SER A 189 -0.95 9.79 18.65
N PHE A 190 -2.17 10.22 18.96
CA PHE A 190 -3.18 10.76 18.05
C PHE A 190 -3.39 12.25 18.30
N VAL A 191 -2.75 13.09 17.48
CA VAL A 191 -3.04 14.53 17.48
C VAL A 191 -4.24 14.76 16.57
N GLN A 192 -5.41 15.05 17.15
CA GLN A 192 -6.66 15.23 16.39
C GLN A 192 -6.56 16.28 15.27
N SER A 193 -5.70 17.30 15.42
CA SER A 193 -5.46 18.31 14.38
C SER A 193 -4.82 17.76 13.09
N ASP A 194 -4.19 16.59 13.17
CA ASP A 194 -3.44 15.98 12.07
C ASP A 194 -4.26 14.93 11.30
N TYR A 195 -5.44 14.57 11.79
CA TYR A 195 -6.30 13.56 11.19
C TYR A 195 -7.42 14.20 10.36
N PHE A 196 -7.63 13.66 9.16
CA PHE A 196 -8.73 14.06 8.27
C PHE A 196 -9.84 13.03 8.33
N GLU A 197 -11.08 13.49 8.48
CA GLU A 197 -12.26 12.62 8.44
C GLU A 197 -12.34 11.89 7.11
N ARG A 198 -12.51 10.57 7.22
CA ARG A 198 -12.51 9.62 6.11
C ARG A 198 -13.49 8.50 6.41
N TYR A 199 -13.85 7.79 5.35
CA TYR A 199 -14.87 6.76 5.39
C TYR A 199 -14.30 5.42 4.95
N LEU A 200 -14.96 4.35 5.38
CA LEU A 200 -14.66 3.00 4.97
C LEU A 200 -15.60 2.59 3.85
N PHE A 201 -15.06 1.85 2.87
CA PHE A 201 -15.82 1.27 1.77
C PHE A 201 -15.29 -0.14 1.47
N GLN A 202 -16.09 -0.95 0.76
CA GLN A 202 -15.66 -2.25 0.26
C GLN A 202 -15.29 -2.14 -1.22
N ASP A 203 -14.31 -2.91 -1.69
CA ASP A 203 -13.87 -2.92 -3.10
C ASP A 203 -14.83 -3.74 -3.99
N THR A 204 -16.13 -3.41 -3.91
CA THR A 204 -17.22 -4.03 -4.66
C THR A 204 -18.03 -2.95 -5.39
N GLU A 205 -18.47 -3.24 -6.62
CA GLU A 205 -19.26 -2.30 -7.43
C GLU A 205 -20.54 -1.86 -6.67
N GLY A 206 -20.65 -0.56 -6.37
CA GLY A 206 -21.82 0.02 -5.69
C GLY A 206 -21.74 0.09 -4.16
N SER A 207 -20.58 -0.21 -3.55
CA SER A 207 -20.38 -0.05 -2.11
C SER A 207 -20.57 1.41 -1.66
N LYS A 208 -21.22 1.60 -0.51
CA LYS A 208 -21.43 2.93 0.08
C LYS A 208 -20.35 3.19 1.12
N GLU A 209 -19.74 4.38 1.04
CA GLU A 209 -18.88 4.93 2.08
C GLU A 209 -19.68 5.08 3.39
N LYS A 210 -19.14 4.59 4.50
CA LYS A 210 -19.74 4.67 5.85
C LYS A 210 -18.68 5.04 6.89
N ASP A 211 -19.13 5.59 8.02
CA ASP A 211 -18.22 5.85 9.14
C ASP A 211 -17.71 4.53 9.74
N SER A 212 -16.47 4.56 10.19
CA SER A 212 -15.77 3.39 10.73
C SER A 212 -16.46 2.80 11.96
N LEU A 213 -17.06 3.64 12.82
CA LEU A 213 -17.74 3.17 14.02
C LEU A 213 -19.03 2.46 13.65
N ASP A 214 -19.79 3.01 12.71
CA ASP A 214 -21.01 2.38 12.20
C ASP A 214 -20.69 1.01 11.58
N ILE A 215 -19.59 0.90 10.84
CA ILE A 215 -19.14 -0.38 10.29
C ILE A 215 -18.73 -1.35 11.41
N LEU A 216 -17.94 -0.93 12.39
CA LEU A 216 -17.56 -1.80 13.50
C LEU A 216 -18.80 -2.32 14.25
N LEU A 217 -19.74 -1.43 14.56
CA LEU A 217 -20.98 -1.77 15.25
C LEU A 217 -21.90 -2.67 14.42
N GLN A 218 -21.95 -2.48 13.10
CA GLN A 218 -22.77 -3.30 12.20
C GLN A 218 -22.17 -4.70 12.03
N TYR A 219 -20.86 -4.79 11.83
CA TYR A 219 -20.23 -6.00 11.34
C TYR A 219 -19.57 -6.85 12.43
N HIS A 220 -19.31 -6.29 13.62
CA HIS A 220 -18.56 -6.90 14.73
C HIS A 220 -17.12 -7.30 14.42
N LYS A 221 -16.80 -7.71 13.20
CA LYS A 221 -15.46 -8.05 12.73
C LYS A 221 -15.14 -7.12 11.58
N VAL A 222 -13.97 -6.52 11.56
CA VAL A 222 -13.58 -5.55 10.52
C VAL A 222 -12.10 -5.76 10.23
N VAL A 223 -11.74 -5.92 8.97
CA VAL A 223 -10.35 -5.92 8.51
C VAL A 223 -10.12 -4.69 7.65
N LEU A 224 -9.39 -3.71 8.16
CA LEU A 224 -9.02 -2.53 7.41
C LEU A 224 -7.76 -2.79 6.58
N ALA A 225 -7.93 -3.01 5.29
CA ALA A 225 -6.85 -3.20 4.32
C ALA A 225 -6.52 -1.89 3.60
N GLY A 226 -5.26 -1.69 3.25
CA GLY A 226 -4.86 -0.55 2.44
C GLY A 226 -3.35 -0.38 2.31
N GLU A 227 -2.94 0.51 1.41
CA GLU A 227 -1.52 0.81 1.17
C GLU A 227 -0.79 1.31 2.43
N ALA A 228 0.53 1.26 2.41
CA ALA A 228 1.36 1.84 3.46
C ALA A 228 1.14 3.37 3.54
N GLY A 229 1.04 3.92 4.75
CA GLY A 229 0.80 5.35 4.95
C GLY A 229 -0.64 5.82 4.71
N SER A 230 -1.56 4.92 4.36
CA SER A 230 -3.00 5.21 4.24
C SER A 230 -3.67 5.65 5.55
N GLY A 231 -3.01 5.49 6.71
CA GLY A 231 -3.51 5.99 8.00
C GLY A 231 -4.49 5.04 8.72
N LYS A 232 -4.35 3.73 8.52
CA LYS A 232 -5.15 2.69 9.21
C LYS A 232 -5.01 2.74 10.74
N THR A 233 -3.79 2.88 11.25
CA THR A 233 -3.51 3.08 12.68
C THR A 233 -4.20 4.34 13.23
N PHE A 234 -4.24 5.43 12.44
CA PHE A 234 -4.96 6.64 12.86
C PHE A 234 -6.47 6.43 12.92
N GLU A 235 -7.04 5.67 11.99
CA GLU A 235 -8.46 5.28 12.03
C GLU A 235 -8.77 4.44 13.28
N THR A 236 -7.88 3.52 13.63
CA THR A 236 -7.97 2.71 14.85
C THR A 236 -8.00 3.58 16.10
N PHE A 237 -7.10 4.56 16.21
CA PHE A 237 -7.12 5.48 17.35
C PHE A 237 -8.35 6.41 17.37
N LYS A 238 -8.86 6.85 16.21
CA LYS A 238 -10.13 7.58 16.14
C LYS A 238 -11.27 6.74 16.73
N LEU A 239 -11.37 5.46 16.35
CA LEU A 239 -12.40 4.54 16.86
C LEU A 239 -12.29 4.34 18.37
N ILE A 240 -11.09 4.07 18.87
CA ILE A 240 -10.83 3.92 20.32
C ILE A 240 -11.28 5.19 21.06
N ASN A 241 -10.89 6.36 20.57
CA ASN A 241 -11.28 7.64 21.18
C ASN A 241 -12.80 7.85 21.18
N GLN A 242 -13.49 7.51 20.09
CA GLN A 242 -14.95 7.59 20.01
C GLN A 242 -15.64 6.63 20.98
N LEU A 243 -15.18 5.37 21.08
CA LEU A 243 -15.73 4.38 22.01
C LEU A 243 -15.51 4.79 23.46
N CYS A 244 -14.31 5.26 23.81
CA CYS A 244 -14.01 5.78 25.14
C CYS A 244 -14.88 7.00 25.50
N THR A 245 -14.97 7.99 24.61
CA THR A 245 -15.75 9.23 24.85
C THR A 245 -17.25 8.96 24.95
N LYS A 246 -17.75 7.98 24.18
CA LYS A 246 -19.16 7.59 24.15
C LYS A 246 -19.42 6.28 24.90
N TYR A 247 -18.58 5.95 25.90
CA TYR A 247 -18.70 4.70 26.64
C TYR A 247 -20.08 4.51 27.27
N SER A 248 -20.69 5.59 27.78
CA SER A 248 -22.04 5.54 28.35
C SER A 248 -23.12 5.06 27.37
N ASN A 249 -22.87 5.23 26.06
CA ASN A 249 -23.83 4.87 25.02
C ASN A 249 -23.66 3.43 24.54
N TYR A 250 -22.40 2.96 24.40
CA TYR A 250 -22.10 1.67 23.80
C TYR A 250 -21.72 0.59 24.81
N GLN A 251 -21.23 0.97 25.99
CA GLN A 251 -20.71 0.07 27.03
C GLN A 251 -19.60 -0.89 26.56
N LEU A 252 -18.91 -0.53 25.48
CA LEU A 252 -17.79 -1.30 24.91
C LEU A 252 -16.45 -0.79 25.42
N ILE A 253 -15.61 -1.72 25.86
CA ILE A 253 -14.27 -1.50 26.38
C ILE A 253 -13.28 -1.76 25.23
N PRO A 254 -12.67 -0.71 24.63
CA PRO A 254 -11.70 -0.90 23.56
C PRO A 254 -10.39 -1.44 24.11
N ILE A 255 -9.77 -2.41 23.46
CA ILE A 255 -8.45 -2.97 23.80
C ILE A 255 -7.56 -2.87 22.56
N TYR A 256 -6.46 -2.12 22.67
CA TYR A 256 -5.53 -1.91 21.57
C TYR A 256 -4.30 -2.82 21.67
N ILE A 257 -4.00 -3.52 20.57
CA ILE A 257 -2.96 -4.54 20.46
C ILE A 257 -2.17 -4.29 19.17
N PRO A 258 -1.02 -3.60 19.24
CA PRO A 258 -0.07 -3.57 18.13
C PRO A 258 0.45 -4.99 17.88
N LEU A 259 0.24 -5.54 16.68
CA LEU A 259 0.63 -6.92 16.37
C LEU A 259 2.14 -7.13 16.25
N MET A 260 2.90 -6.04 16.16
CA MET A 260 4.34 -6.06 16.41
C MET A 260 4.67 -6.64 17.80
N GLU A 261 3.85 -6.41 18.83
CA GLU A 261 4.07 -6.99 20.16
C GLU A 261 3.85 -8.51 20.16
N TYR A 262 2.95 -9.02 19.30
CA TYR A 262 2.72 -10.46 19.13
C TYR A 262 3.93 -11.13 18.49
N GLU A 263 4.56 -10.48 17.51
CA GLU A 263 5.80 -10.96 16.88
C GLU A 263 6.92 -11.16 17.91
N ASP A 264 7.05 -10.27 18.88
CA ASP A 264 8.09 -10.37 19.92
C ASP A 264 7.73 -11.31 21.07
N SER A 265 6.45 -11.67 21.22
CA SER A 265 5.97 -12.47 22.34
C SER A 265 6.25 -13.97 22.14
N LEU A 266 6.53 -14.66 23.25
CA LEU A 266 6.53 -16.13 23.31
C LEU A 266 5.15 -16.70 23.73
N GLY A 267 4.20 -15.84 24.07
CA GLY A 267 2.89 -16.21 24.61
C GLY A 267 1.84 -16.47 23.53
N THR A 268 0.60 -16.68 23.99
CA THR A 268 -0.61 -16.73 23.15
C THR A 268 -1.23 -15.33 23.04
N LEU A 269 -2.03 -15.09 22.00
CA LEU A 269 -2.79 -13.85 21.80
C LEU A 269 -3.64 -13.50 23.02
N PHE A 270 -4.21 -14.51 23.67
CA PHE A 270 -5.02 -14.35 24.87
C PHE A 270 -4.18 -13.86 26.07
N GLU A 271 -2.97 -14.39 26.25
CA GLU A 271 -2.05 -13.93 27.31
C GLU A 271 -1.64 -12.47 27.10
N ILE A 272 -1.42 -12.04 25.85
CA ILE A 272 -1.14 -10.64 25.53
C ILE A 272 -2.32 -9.76 25.93
N ILE A 273 -3.54 -10.13 25.55
CA ILE A 273 -4.75 -9.39 25.94
C ILE A 273 -4.87 -9.30 27.46
N GLN A 274 -4.66 -10.42 28.16
CA GLN A 274 -4.72 -10.45 29.61
C GLN A 274 -3.71 -9.51 30.26
N SER A 275 -2.47 -9.50 29.76
CA SER A 275 -1.41 -8.64 30.29
C SER A 275 -1.73 -7.14 30.20
N LYS A 276 -2.50 -6.71 29.19
CA LYS A 276 -2.92 -5.31 29.01
C LYS A 276 -4.02 -4.90 30.00
N MET A 277 -4.84 -5.85 30.45
CA MET A 277 -6.01 -5.61 31.30
C MET A 277 -5.76 -5.89 32.78
N GLU A 278 -4.86 -6.82 33.08
CA GLU A 278 -4.54 -7.26 34.43
C GLU A 278 -4.24 -6.11 35.42
N PRO A 279 -3.52 -5.03 35.05
CA PRO A 279 -3.25 -3.91 35.96
C PRO A 279 -4.51 -3.20 36.48
N PHE A 280 -5.66 -3.38 35.82
CA PHE A 280 -6.94 -2.75 36.14
C PHE A 280 -7.92 -3.72 36.80
N CYS A 281 -7.48 -4.95 37.11
CA CYS A 281 -8.28 -5.96 37.77
C CYS A 281 -8.07 -5.94 39.28
N GLU A 282 -9.15 -6.11 40.03
CA GLU A 282 -9.13 -6.44 41.45
C GLU A 282 -9.39 -7.93 41.65
N GLY A 283 -8.67 -8.59 42.55
CA GLY A 283 -8.89 -10.01 42.85
C GLY A 283 -8.41 -10.93 41.71
N ASN A 284 -9.25 -11.87 41.28
CA ASN A 284 -8.89 -12.85 40.24
C ASN A 284 -8.97 -12.22 38.83
N SER A 285 -7.83 -11.72 38.32
CA SER A 285 -7.72 -11.05 37.02
C SER A 285 -8.22 -11.93 35.87
N LYS A 286 -7.87 -13.21 35.85
CA LYS A 286 -8.28 -14.15 34.80
C LYS A 286 -9.80 -14.32 34.74
N GLU A 287 -10.44 -14.44 35.89
CA GLU A 287 -11.91 -14.56 35.97
C GLU A 287 -12.61 -13.26 35.58
N ALA A 288 -12.12 -12.11 36.07
CA ALA A 288 -12.66 -10.80 35.72
C ALA A 288 -12.61 -10.56 34.20
N ILE A 289 -11.45 -10.83 33.57
CA ILE A 289 -11.28 -10.65 32.12
C ILE A 289 -12.16 -11.63 31.34
N ASN A 290 -12.23 -12.90 31.76
CA ASN A 290 -13.12 -13.89 31.14
C ASN A 290 -14.59 -13.44 31.20
N GLN A 291 -15.03 -12.85 32.30
CA GLN A 291 -16.39 -12.32 32.41
C GLN A 291 -16.67 -11.21 31.39
N LEU A 292 -15.71 -10.32 31.12
CA LEU A 292 -15.87 -9.27 30.09
C LEU A 292 -16.03 -9.86 28.68
N PHE A 293 -15.26 -10.91 28.37
CA PHE A 293 -15.40 -11.65 27.11
C PHE A 293 -16.78 -12.31 26.98
N VAL A 294 -17.25 -13.01 28.03
CA VAL A 294 -18.56 -13.69 28.03
C VAL A 294 -19.73 -12.69 28.00
N ASN A 295 -19.56 -11.52 28.61
CA ASN A 295 -20.57 -10.46 28.63
C ASN A 295 -20.56 -9.58 27.36
N ASN A 296 -19.69 -9.89 26.39
CA ASN A 296 -19.60 -9.20 25.10
C ASN A 296 -19.26 -7.70 25.21
N GLN A 297 -18.44 -7.35 26.19
CA GLN A 297 -18.13 -5.96 26.52
C GLN A 297 -16.86 -5.45 25.84
N LEU A 298 -16.20 -6.24 24.98
CA LEU A 298 -14.88 -5.92 24.45
C LEU A 298 -14.92 -5.52 22.97
N ALA A 299 -14.10 -4.53 22.63
CA ALA A 299 -13.75 -4.18 21.27
C ALA A 299 -12.23 -4.29 21.09
N LEU A 300 -11.77 -5.35 20.43
CA LEU A 300 -10.37 -5.71 20.28
C LEU A 300 -9.82 -5.13 18.96
N PHE A 301 -8.81 -4.29 19.05
CA PHE A 301 -8.14 -3.64 17.93
C PHE A 301 -6.74 -4.21 17.74
N PHE A 302 -6.54 -4.97 16.67
CA PHE A 302 -5.28 -5.60 16.29
C PHE A 302 -4.64 -4.83 15.12
N ASP A 303 -3.65 -4.00 15.41
CA ASP A 303 -3.05 -3.09 14.43
C ASP A 303 -1.76 -3.69 13.84
N GLY A 304 -1.75 -3.87 12.51
CA GLY A 304 -0.56 -4.24 11.74
C GLY A 304 -0.30 -5.73 11.59
N ILE A 305 -1.22 -6.51 10.98
CA ILE A 305 -0.98 -7.94 10.68
C ILE A 305 0.31 -8.10 9.85
N ASP A 306 0.57 -7.15 8.95
CA ASP A 306 1.76 -7.14 8.13
C ASP A 306 3.07 -6.88 8.89
N ASP A 307 3.00 -6.56 10.18
CA ASP A 307 4.16 -6.42 11.08
C ASP A 307 4.56 -7.76 11.74
N ILE A 308 3.77 -8.82 11.59
CA ILE A 308 4.15 -10.21 11.93
C ILE A 308 4.92 -10.79 10.74
N ILE A 309 6.25 -10.72 10.83
CA ILE A 309 7.17 -11.05 9.74
C ILE A 309 7.34 -12.57 9.64
N ASP A 310 7.56 -13.26 10.78
CA ASP A 310 7.67 -14.72 10.81
C ASP A 310 6.36 -15.38 10.37
N GLU A 311 6.42 -16.10 9.26
CA GLU A 311 5.27 -16.78 8.65
C GLU A 311 4.61 -17.79 9.60
N ARG A 312 5.39 -18.51 10.42
CA ARG A 312 4.85 -19.47 11.39
C ARG A 312 4.12 -18.76 12.52
N LYS A 313 4.66 -17.63 12.99
CA LYS A 313 3.96 -16.80 14.00
C LYS A 313 2.71 -16.18 13.44
N ARG A 314 2.71 -15.73 12.18
CA ARG A 314 1.54 -15.19 11.50
C ARG A 314 0.44 -16.24 11.32
N LEU A 315 0.80 -17.46 10.91
CA LEU A 315 -0.14 -18.60 10.86
C LEU A 315 -0.69 -18.93 12.25
N LYS A 316 0.16 -18.94 13.28
CA LYS A 316 -0.28 -19.12 14.68
C LYS A 316 -1.24 -18.01 15.10
N PHE A 317 -0.94 -16.75 14.78
CA PHE A 317 -1.80 -15.60 15.08
C PHE A 317 -3.19 -15.78 14.46
N PHE A 318 -3.26 -16.12 13.16
CA PHE A 318 -4.53 -16.35 12.49
C PHE A 318 -5.33 -17.48 13.15
N SER A 319 -4.67 -18.59 13.49
CA SER A 319 -5.30 -19.69 14.22
C SER A 319 -5.87 -19.24 15.57
N GLU A 320 -5.08 -18.54 16.39
CA GLU A 320 -5.51 -18.06 17.71
C GLU A 320 -6.61 -16.98 17.62
N ALA A 321 -6.52 -16.07 16.66
CA ALA A 321 -7.53 -15.05 16.41
C ALA A 321 -8.85 -15.68 15.94
N ASN A 322 -8.80 -16.67 15.05
CA ASN A 322 -9.98 -17.40 14.60
C ASN A 322 -10.63 -18.19 15.74
N LEU A 323 -9.84 -18.85 16.60
CA LEU A 323 -10.33 -19.51 17.81
C LEU A 323 -11.00 -18.52 18.77
N LEU A 324 -10.38 -17.37 19.02
CA LEU A 324 -10.93 -16.33 19.89
C LEU A 324 -12.25 -15.78 19.33
N MET A 325 -12.31 -15.51 18.03
CA MET A 325 -13.50 -15.04 17.32
C MET A 325 -14.61 -16.09 17.23
N ALA A 326 -14.26 -17.39 17.24
CA ALA A 326 -15.23 -18.49 17.27
C ALA A 326 -15.83 -18.65 18.67
N GLN A 327 -14.99 -18.55 19.71
CA GLN A 327 -15.40 -18.69 21.10
C GLN A 327 -16.21 -17.48 21.60
N TYR A 328 -15.87 -16.26 21.17
CA TYR A 328 -16.45 -15.01 21.67
C TYR A 328 -17.00 -14.13 20.54
N ASN A 329 -17.85 -14.72 19.69
CA ASN A 329 -18.28 -14.14 18.41
C ASN A 329 -19.10 -12.84 18.49
N GLN A 330 -19.64 -12.47 19.66
CA GLN A 330 -20.41 -11.24 19.88
C GLN A 330 -19.54 -10.04 20.28
N ASN A 331 -18.27 -10.27 20.64
CA ASN A 331 -17.33 -9.16 20.86
C ASN A 331 -16.94 -8.52 19.52
N PHE A 332 -16.37 -7.32 19.60
CA PHE A 332 -15.95 -6.57 18.42
C PHE A 332 -14.46 -6.80 18.15
N PHE A 333 -14.09 -6.96 16.88
CA PHE A 333 -12.76 -7.26 16.39
C PHE A 333 -12.45 -6.34 15.22
N PHE A 334 -11.35 -5.59 15.30
CA PHE A 334 -10.91 -4.67 14.27
C PHE A 334 -9.44 -4.94 13.98
N PHE A 335 -9.12 -5.32 12.75
CA PHE A 335 -7.77 -5.66 12.30
C PHE A 335 -7.29 -4.64 11.29
N THR A 336 -5.99 -4.39 11.21
CA THR A 336 -5.41 -3.59 10.12
C THR A 336 -4.29 -4.35 9.42
N THR A 337 -4.14 -4.12 8.11
CA THR A 337 -3.11 -4.79 7.30
C THR A 337 -2.82 -4.10 5.97
N ARG A 338 -1.70 -4.43 5.34
CA ARG A 338 -1.41 -4.10 3.94
C ARG A 338 -2.06 -5.10 2.98
N LYS A 339 -2.51 -4.62 1.82
CA LYS A 339 -3.21 -5.44 0.81
C LYS A 339 -2.42 -6.67 0.37
N ASN A 340 -1.10 -6.58 0.29
CA ASN A 340 -0.25 -7.69 -0.17
C ASN A 340 0.15 -8.70 0.93
N ARG A 341 -0.22 -8.46 2.19
CA ARG A 341 0.20 -9.27 3.35
C ARG A 341 -0.94 -9.93 4.10
N TYR A 342 -2.17 -9.64 3.70
CA TYR A 342 -3.35 -10.31 4.18
C TYR A 342 -3.99 -11.02 3.01
N GLN A 343 -4.17 -12.30 3.25
CA GLN A 343 -4.62 -13.32 2.34
C GLN A 343 -5.90 -13.89 2.94
N HIS A 344 -6.71 -13.04 3.57
CA HIS A 344 -8.10 -13.36 3.86
C HIS A 344 -8.27 -14.43 4.95
N GLU A 345 -7.20 -14.69 5.71
CA GLU A 345 -7.08 -15.77 6.69
C GLU A 345 -7.98 -15.59 7.93
N LEU A 346 -8.56 -14.40 8.15
CA LEU A 346 -9.42 -14.09 9.30
C LEU A 346 -10.91 -14.10 8.98
N GLY A 347 -11.32 -14.55 7.79
CA GLY A 347 -12.66 -14.19 7.32
C GLY A 347 -12.58 -12.86 6.59
N GLU A 348 -13.14 -12.78 5.39
CA GLU A 348 -12.85 -11.64 4.52
C GLU A 348 -14.12 -10.80 4.27
N GLU A 349 -15.28 -11.25 4.82
CA GLU A 349 -16.63 -10.64 4.73
C GLU A 349 -16.66 -9.15 5.04
N LYS A 350 -15.63 -8.70 5.75
CA LYS A 350 -15.53 -7.40 6.39
C LYS A 350 -14.18 -6.75 6.12
N SER A 351 -13.59 -7.02 4.95
CA SER A 351 -12.43 -6.28 4.46
C SER A 351 -12.88 -4.92 3.93
N PHE A 352 -12.46 -3.84 4.59
CA PHE A 352 -12.76 -2.46 4.22
C PHE A 352 -11.49 -1.73 3.83
N PHE A 353 -11.65 -0.72 3.00
CA PHE A 353 -10.61 0.19 2.57
C PHE A 353 -10.95 1.59 3.06
N LEU A 354 -9.92 2.32 3.45
CA LEU A 354 -10.06 3.71 3.86
C LEU A 354 -10.02 4.60 2.62
N THR A 355 -10.95 5.54 2.49
CA THR A 355 -10.94 6.51 1.39
C THR A 355 -9.62 7.29 1.35
N ASN A 356 -9.15 7.60 0.15
CA ASN A 356 -8.00 8.49 -0.03
C ASN A 356 -8.34 9.92 0.40
N LEU A 357 -7.32 10.75 0.66
CA LEU A 357 -7.56 12.18 0.88
C LEU A 357 -8.10 12.81 -0.42
N SER A 358 -9.24 13.48 -0.33
CA SER A 358 -9.80 14.18 -1.48
C SER A 358 -9.01 15.46 -1.78
N GLU A 359 -9.00 15.88 -3.03
CA GLU A 359 -8.32 17.12 -3.44
C GLU A 359 -8.86 18.33 -2.68
N SER A 360 -10.17 18.34 -2.38
CA SER A 360 -10.81 19.40 -1.58
C SER A 360 -10.27 19.48 -0.15
N ILE A 361 -10.07 18.34 0.51
CA ILE A 361 -9.50 18.27 1.87
C ILE A 361 -8.07 18.81 1.85
N ILE A 362 -7.25 18.34 0.91
CA ILE A 362 -5.84 18.75 0.77
C ILE A 362 -5.76 20.26 0.55
N GLN A 363 -6.53 20.80 -0.41
CA GLN A 363 -6.52 22.24 -0.70
C GLN A 363 -6.99 23.08 0.48
N SER A 364 -8.07 22.66 1.17
CA SER A 364 -8.60 23.41 2.32
C SER A 364 -7.60 23.50 3.48
N ASP A 365 -6.87 22.43 3.78
CA ASP A 365 -5.85 22.43 4.83
C ASP A 365 -4.64 23.30 4.46
N LEU A 366 -4.21 23.25 3.20
CA LEU A 366 -3.13 24.14 2.71
C LEU A 366 -3.51 25.61 2.79
N ILE A 367 -4.74 25.97 2.40
CA ILE A 367 -5.27 27.33 2.52
C ILE A 367 -5.31 27.77 3.99
N ARG A 368 -5.76 26.89 4.89
CA ARG A 368 -5.78 27.14 6.35
C ARG A 368 -4.39 27.43 6.91
N LEU A 369 -3.36 26.78 6.38
CA LEU A 369 -1.95 27.02 6.74
C LEU A 369 -1.36 28.29 6.10
N GLY A 370 -2.18 29.09 5.40
CA GLY A 370 -1.77 30.32 4.75
C GLY A 370 -1.06 30.11 3.41
N TRP A 371 -1.14 28.91 2.82
CA TRP A 371 -0.52 28.62 1.53
C TRP A 371 -1.57 28.72 0.42
N TYR A 372 -1.39 29.69 -0.47
CA TYR A 372 -2.15 29.78 -1.71
C TYR A 372 -1.35 29.10 -2.82
N SER A 373 -1.68 27.86 -3.17
CA SER A 373 -1.15 27.27 -4.41
C SER A 373 -2.12 26.28 -5.05
N ASN A 374 -2.33 26.46 -6.35
CA ASN A 374 -2.74 25.38 -7.25
C ASN A 374 -1.56 24.41 -7.31
N LEU A 375 -1.52 23.42 -6.41
CA LEU A 375 -0.55 22.35 -6.51
C LEU A 375 -0.74 21.63 -7.85
N PRO A 376 0.35 21.32 -8.58
CA PRO A 376 0.27 20.48 -9.76
C PRO A 376 -0.44 19.16 -9.47
N LYS A 377 -1.19 18.64 -10.47
CA LYS A 377 -1.96 17.40 -10.34
C LYS A 377 -1.12 16.23 -9.83
N ALA A 378 0.16 16.14 -10.22
CA ALA A 378 1.08 15.12 -9.73
C ALA A 378 1.29 15.16 -8.20
N TYR A 379 1.34 16.35 -7.58
CA TYR A 379 1.41 16.45 -6.11
C TYR A 379 0.08 16.10 -5.46
N LEU A 380 -1.04 16.49 -6.05
CA LEU A 380 -2.36 16.15 -5.53
C LEU A 380 -2.54 14.63 -5.49
N GLU A 381 -2.18 13.93 -6.57
CA GLU A 381 -2.20 12.45 -6.61
C GLU A 381 -1.29 11.84 -5.54
N LEU A 382 -0.07 12.37 -5.36
CA LEU A 382 0.86 11.88 -4.33
C LEU A 382 0.33 12.12 -2.90
N PHE A 383 -0.31 13.26 -2.65
CA PHE A 383 -0.86 13.65 -1.35
C PHE A 383 -2.22 13.04 -1.04
N ARG A 384 -2.79 12.25 -1.95
CA ARG A 384 -3.92 11.35 -1.61
C ARG A 384 -3.54 10.38 -0.49
N ASN A 385 -2.25 10.03 -0.38
CA ASN A 385 -1.70 9.27 0.73
C ASN A 385 -1.40 10.19 1.95
N PRO A 386 -2.05 9.97 3.11
CA PRO A 386 -1.89 10.83 4.29
C PRO A 386 -0.46 10.95 4.83
N LEU A 387 0.34 9.88 4.81
CA LEU A 387 1.73 9.97 5.27
C LEU A 387 2.54 10.87 4.34
N LEU A 388 2.42 10.68 3.03
CA LEU A 388 3.12 11.51 2.04
C LEU A 388 2.66 12.96 2.13
N TYR A 389 1.39 13.22 2.39
CA TYR A 389 0.90 14.57 2.66
C TYR A 389 1.47 15.16 3.95
N LYS A 390 1.55 14.40 5.04
CA LYS A 390 2.16 14.86 6.31
C LYS A 390 3.64 15.21 6.14
N ILE A 391 4.39 14.35 5.47
CA ILE A 391 5.81 14.58 5.13
C ILE A 391 5.91 15.79 4.19
N GLY A 392 5.06 15.84 3.16
CA GLY A 392 4.97 16.94 2.19
C GLY A 392 4.71 18.29 2.84
N LYS A 393 3.74 18.40 3.76
CA LYS A 393 3.50 19.60 4.58
C LYS A 393 4.76 20.03 5.31
N THR A 394 5.46 19.08 5.92
CA THR A 394 6.71 19.38 6.61
C THR A 394 7.74 19.96 5.65
N ILE A 395 7.89 19.44 4.44
CA ILE A 395 8.87 19.95 3.46
C ILE A 395 8.45 21.31 2.88
N LEU A 396 7.19 21.47 2.52
CA LEU A 396 6.63 22.63 1.82
C LEU A 396 6.56 23.88 2.71
N ALA A 397 6.45 23.75 4.03
CA ALA A 397 6.32 24.87 4.97
C ALA A 397 7.40 25.96 4.87
N ASN A 398 8.61 25.59 4.40
CA ASN A 398 9.76 26.50 4.35
C ASN A 398 10.23 26.80 2.92
N ARG A 399 9.51 26.35 1.88
CA ARG A 399 9.94 26.51 0.48
C ARG A 399 8.87 27.21 -0.35
N LYS A 400 9.27 28.20 -1.14
CA LYS A 400 8.47 28.73 -2.26
C LYS A 400 8.44 27.77 -3.47
N ASN A 401 8.80 26.50 -3.32
CA ASN A 401 9.32 25.70 -4.45
C ASN A 401 8.24 25.26 -5.43
N LYS A 402 8.54 25.55 -6.70
CA LYS A 402 7.88 25.13 -7.95
C LYS A 402 8.34 23.73 -8.42
N GLU A 403 9.20 23.05 -7.66
CA GLU A 403 9.80 21.77 -8.02
C GLU A 403 8.85 20.63 -7.67
N LEU A 404 8.66 19.69 -8.61
CA LEU A 404 7.85 18.50 -8.45
C LEU A 404 8.70 17.38 -7.88
N PHE A 405 8.39 16.91 -6.68
CA PHE A 405 9.01 15.74 -6.06
C PHE A 405 8.19 14.49 -6.34
N ASN A 406 8.85 13.40 -6.72
CA ASN A 406 8.27 12.07 -6.70
C ASN A 406 8.22 11.50 -5.27
N ARG A 407 7.62 10.31 -5.12
CA ARG A 407 7.48 9.60 -3.84
C ARG A 407 8.80 9.50 -3.07
N THR A 408 9.87 9.03 -3.70
CA THR A 408 11.18 8.82 -3.06
C THR A 408 11.86 10.13 -2.68
N GLN A 409 11.80 11.13 -3.55
CA GLN A 409 12.40 12.45 -3.32
C GLN A 409 11.76 13.16 -2.12
N ILE A 410 10.47 12.96 -1.86
CA ILE A 410 9.82 13.46 -0.63
C ILE A 410 10.54 12.92 0.62
N PHE A 411 10.88 11.63 0.67
CA PHE A 411 11.63 11.09 1.80
C PHE A 411 13.04 11.66 1.87
N THR A 412 13.78 11.73 0.76
CA THR A 412 15.12 12.34 0.73
C THR A 412 15.10 13.78 1.27
N GLN A 413 14.14 14.60 0.81
CA GLN A 413 13.98 15.98 1.25
C GLN A 413 13.56 16.08 2.72
N TYR A 414 12.77 15.13 3.22
CA TYR A 414 12.44 15.04 4.65
C TYR A 414 13.67 14.74 5.50
N PHE A 415 14.51 13.79 5.09
CA PHE A 415 15.76 13.47 5.78
C PHE A 415 16.75 14.64 5.74
N GLU A 416 16.92 15.29 4.58
CA GLU A 416 17.74 16.51 4.44
C GLU A 416 17.27 17.62 5.38
N LYS A 417 15.94 17.83 5.44
CA LYS A 417 15.35 18.84 6.31
C LYS A 417 15.65 18.51 7.77
N ASN A 418 15.31 17.30 8.23
CA ASN A 418 15.55 16.88 9.61
C ASN A 418 17.04 16.93 9.97
N TYR A 419 17.92 16.47 9.07
CA TYR A 419 19.35 16.61 9.23
C TYR A 419 19.74 18.07 9.45
N ARG A 420 19.33 19.02 8.60
CA ARG A 420 19.68 20.44 8.81
C ARG A 420 19.21 21.02 10.14
N TYR A 421 18.05 20.58 10.65
CA TYR A 421 17.54 21.01 11.96
C TYR A 421 18.21 20.29 13.14
N LYS A 422 18.72 19.07 12.93
CA LYS A 422 19.26 18.18 13.97
C LYS A 422 20.76 17.91 13.83
N ASN A 423 21.46 18.54 12.88
CA ASN A 423 22.90 18.30 12.69
C ASN A 423 23.75 18.93 13.81
N SER A 424 23.15 19.71 14.70
CA SER A 424 23.78 20.15 15.95
C SER A 424 24.12 18.98 16.90
N TYR A 425 23.62 17.76 16.63
CA TYR A 425 23.74 16.57 17.47
C TYR A 425 24.83 15.57 17.06
N SER A 426 25.27 15.59 15.79
CA SER A 426 26.20 14.60 15.25
C SER A 426 27.28 15.24 14.38
N GLU A 427 28.52 14.77 14.49
CA GLU A 427 29.58 15.08 13.52
C GLU A 427 29.40 14.32 12.19
N LEU A 428 28.34 13.52 12.06
CA LEU A 428 28.01 12.76 10.85
C LEU A 428 27.56 13.70 9.74
N SER A 429 28.07 13.49 8.54
CA SER A 429 27.48 14.04 7.32
C SER A 429 26.08 13.46 7.08
N LEU A 430 25.30 14.10 6.20
CA LEU A 430 24.01 13.58 5.76
C LEU A 430 24.14 12.17 5.16
N HIS A 431 25.21 11.93 4.39
CA HIS A 431 25.45 10.64 3.77
C HIS A 431 25.76 9.56 4.82
N GLU A 432 26.60 9.86 5.82
CA GLU A 432 26.90 8.93 6.92
C GLU A 432 25.65 8.68 7.79
N THR A 433 24.83 9.70 8.03
CA THR A 433 23.55 9.58 8.71
C THR A 433 22.62 8.60 7.98
N LEU A 434 22.43 8.79 6.67
CA LEU A 434 21.57 7.92 5.87
C LEU A 434 22.14 6.51 5.73
N ASN A 435 23.45 6.35 5.66
CA ASN A 435 24.09 5.02 5.67
C ASN A 435 23.92 4.31 7.01
N LEU A 436 24.00 5.02 8.15
CA LEU A 436 23.73 4.46 9.48
C LEU A 436 22.32 3.89 9.56
N PHE A 437 21.30 4.71 9.26
CA PHE A 437 19.91 4.26 9.28
C PHE A 437 19.66 3.17 8.23
N GLY A 438 20.31 3.29 7.07
CA GLY A 438 20.11 2.39 5.95
C GLY A 438 20.65 0.99 6.21
N LYS A 439 21.89 0.85 6.69
CA LYS A 439 22.44 -0.46 7.04
C LYS A 439 21.67 -1.10 8.19
N PHE A 440 21.32 -0.32 9.21
CA PHE A 440 20.48 -0.79 10.31
C PHE A 440 19.17 -1.37 9.77
N SER A 441 18.52 -0.65 8.85
CA SER A 441 17.27 -1.10 8.23
C SER A 441 17.45 -2.35 7.37
N TYR A 442 18.57 -2.47 6.66
CA TYR A 442 18.87 -3.59 5.77
C TYR A 442 19.23 -4.87 6.55
N GLU A 443 20.15 -4.80 7.51
CA GLU A 443 20.61 -5.97 8.29
C GLU A 443 19.52 -6.52 9.22
N HIS A 444 18.62 -5.64 9.66
CA HIS A 444 17.52 -5.98 10.55
C HIS A 444 16.15 -5.83 9.87
N PHE A 445 16.08 -6.07 8.55
CA PHE A 445 14.85 -5.88 7.78
C PHE A 445 13.71 -6.78 8.26
N ASP A 446 14.04 -7.98 8.70
CA ASP A 446 13.09 -8.98 9.17
C ASP A 446 12.74 -8.82 10.66
N GLN A 447 13.29 -7.81 11.34
CA GLN A 447 13.00 -7.50 12.75
C GLN A 447 12.05 -6.31 12.88
N SER A 448 10.92 -6.52 13.55
CA SER A 448 9.86 -5.52 13.69
C SER A 448 10.19 -4.47 14.77
N SER A 449 10.81 -4.90 15.88
CA SER A 449 11.17 -4.04 17.01
C SER A 449 12.51 -4.44 17.64
N PHE A 450 13.04 -3.57 18.51
CA PHE A 450 14.32 -3.77 19.19
C PHE A 450 14.21 -3.44 20.68
N THR A 451 14.90 -4.21 21.50
CA THR A 451 15.18 -3.85 22.90
C THR A 451 16.14 -2.66 22.95
N TYR A 452 16.14 -1.95 24.08
CA TYR A 452 17.02 -0.81 24.28
C TYR A 452 18.49 -1.25 24.27
N SER A 453 18.80 -2.40 24.89
CA SER A 453 20.14 -2.98 24.89
C SER A 453 20.62 -3.47 23.52
N GLU A 454 19.73 -3.96 22.64
CA GLU A 454 20.06 -4.34 21.27
C GLU A 454 20.47 -3.13 20.44
N VAL A 455 19.69 -2.05 20.48
CA VAL A 455 20.03 -0.81 19.77
C VAL A 455 21.35 -0.25 20.28
N ASP A 456 21.57 -0.23 21.60
CA ASP A 456 22.85 0.23 22.18
C ASP A 456 24.03 -0.57 21.62
N LYS A 457 23.93 -1.91 21.57
CA LYS A 457 24.97 -2.79 21.00
C LYS A 457 25.18 -2.56 19.50
N ILE A 458 24.10 -2.53 18.72
CA ILE A 458 24.16 -2.41 17.25
C ILE A 458 24.77 -1.06 16.86
N ILE A 459 24.29 0.03 17.45
CA ILE A 459 24.78 1.37 17.14
C ILE A 459 26.21 1.58 17.69
N SER A 460 26.56 0.98 18.83
CA SER A 460 27.92 1.07 19.39
C SER A 460 28.98 0.30 18.58
N ALA A 461 28.56 -0.76 17.88
CA ALA A 461 29.40 -1.53 16.98
C ALA A 461 29.68 -0.82 15.64
N TYR A 462 28.94 0.24 15.35
CA TYR A 462 29.06 0.96 14.10
C TYR A 462 30.39 1.72 14.02
N PRO A 463 31.21 1.51 12.97
CA PRO A 463 32.51 2.14 12.85
C PRO A 463 32.34 3.61 12.44
N VAL A 464 32.36 4.50 13.42
CA VAL A 464 32.30 5.95 13.19
C VAL A 464 33.64 6.57 13.60
N SER A 465 34.14 7.50 12.79
CA SER A 465 35.41 8.23 12.99
C SER A 465 35.41 9.17 14.20
N THR A 466 34.30 9.30 14.91
CA THR A 466 34.04 10.31 15.94
C THR A 466 34.31 9.76 17.34
N GLN A 467 34.86 10.58 18.24
CA GLN A 467 35.22 10.19 19.62
C GLN A 467 33.99 9.93 20.54
N ASN A 468 32.76 10.16 20.07
CA ASN A 468 31.58 10.24 20.94
C ASN A 468 30.42 9.31 20.53
N LYS A 469 30.68 7.98 20.55
CA LYS A 469 29.71 6.92 20.20
C LYS A 469 28.34 7.05 20.86
N ARG A 470 28.28 7.57 22.09
CA ARG A 470 27.03 7.72 22.86
C ARG A 470 26.13 8.86 22.34
N ASN A 471 26.67 9.87 21.65
CA ASN A 471 25.88 10.92 21.00
C ASN A 471 25.12 10.37 19.77
N ILE A 472 25.61 9.29 19.17
CA ILE A 472 25.03 8.69 17.97
C ILE A 472 23.72 7.97 18.30
N ILE A 473 23.63 7.30 19.46
CA ILE A 473 22.40 6.64 19.93
C ILE A 473 21.31 7.68 20.19
N ASP A 474 21.65 8.74 20.92
CA ASP A 474 20.71 9.83 21.20
C ASP A 474 20.27 10.50 19.89
N TYR A 475 21.18 10.73 18.94
CA TYR A 475 20.86 11.24 17.61
C TYR A 475 19.94 10.29 16.81
N PHE A 476 20.22 8.98 16.86
CA PHE A 476 19.45 7.94 16.17
C PHE A 476 17.99 7.93 16.62
N ILE A 477 17.76 7.91 17.95
CA ILE A 477 16.42 7.86 18.54
C ILE A 477 15.67 9.17 18.30
N ASN A 478 16.35 10.31 18.47
CA ASN A 478 15.72 11.62 18.35
C ASN A 478 15.61 12.12 16.90
N PHE A 479 16.04 11.34 15.90
CA PHE A 479 15.94 11.74 14.48
C PHE A 479 14.48 11.90 14.03
N GLY A 480 13.53 11.30 14.74
CA GLY A 480 12.09 11.47 14.52
C GLY A 480 11.47 10.45 13.56
N ILE A 481 12.23 9.41 13.21
CA ILE A 481 11.73 8.25 12.43
C ILE A 481 11.50 7.01 13.31
N PHE A 482 11.83 7.07 14.61
CA PHE A 482 11.60 6.01 15.59
C PHE A 482 10.54 6.40 16.63
N SER A 483 9.90 5.38 17.18
CA SER A 483 9.03 5.45 18.36
C SER A 483 9.70 4.72 19.52
N THR A 484 9.62 5.29 20.71
CA THR A 484 10.18 4.72 21.95
C THR A 484 9.05 4.52 22.95
N SER A 485 8.67 3.27 23.18
CA SER A 485 7.59 2.90 24.11
C SER A 485 8.08 1.88 25.14
N ASP A 486 7.68 0.61 25.03
CA ASP A 486 8.31 -0.51 25.74
C ASP A 486 9.46 -1.14 24.93
N ARG A 487 9.48 -0.88 23.62
CA ARG A 487 10.53 -1.26 22.67
C ARG A 487 10.78 -0.10 21.70
N ILE A 488 11.86 -0.19 20.93
CA ILE A 488 12.23 0.76 19.88
C ILE A 488 11.74 0.24 18.54
N THR A 489 10.94 1.04 17.84
CA THR A 489 10.34 0.67 16.56
C THR A 489 10.45 1.82 15.57
N PHE A 490 10.38 1.54 14.28
CA PHE A 490 10.20 2.63 13.30
C PHE A 490 8.82 3.25 13.49
N SER A 491 8.76 4.58 13.53
CA SER A 491 7.51 5.34 13.59
C SER A 491 6.56 5.05 12.42
N HIS A 492 7.12 4.62 11.29
CA HIS A 492 6.39 4.08 10.15
C HIS A 492 7.28 3.15 9.33
N LYS A 493 6.75 2.03 8.86
CA LYS A 493 7.48 1.01 8.08
C LYS A 493 8.09 1.54 6.77
N LEU A 494 7.44 2.50 6.10
CA LEU A 494 8.02 3.18 4.93
C LEU A 494 9.35 3.91 5.21
N PHE A 495 9.62 4.35 6.45
CA PHE A 495 10.94 4.91 6.77
C PHE A 495 12.01 3.82 6.76
N LYS A 496 11.70 2.64 7.31
CA LYS A 496 12.59 1.47 7.26
C LYS A 496 12.85 1.04 5.82
N GLU A 497 11.80 0.93 5.02
CA GLU A 497 11.86 0.54 3.60
C GLU A 497 12.69 1.54 2.78
N PHE A 498 12.48 2.84 2.98
CA PHE A 498 13.29 3.90 2.35
C PHE A 498 14.76 3.85 2.77
N CYS A 499 15.04 3.70 4.07
CA CYS A 499 16.41 3.62 4.57
C CYS A 499 17.14 2.39 4.02
N ALA A 500 16.51 1.22 4.01
CA ALA A 500 17.07 0.00 3.42
C ALA A 500 17.37 0.21 1.92
N ALA A 501 16.44 0.82 1.17
CA ALA A 501 16.64 1.16 -0.23
C ALA A 501 17.84 2.08 -0.43
N TYR A 502 17.98 3.11 0.41
CA TYR A 502 19.11 4.04 0.35
C TYR A 502 20.46 3.31 0.51
N TYR A 503 20.56 2.39 1.47
CA TYR A 503 21.77 1.61 1.68
C TYR A 503 22.07 0.69 0.51
N ILE A 504 21.08 -0.04 0.01
CA ILE A 504 21.24 -0.92 -1.15
C ILE A 504 21.75 -0.15 -2.37
N THR A 505 21.12 1.00 -2.69
CA THR A 505 21.51 1.81 -3.84
C THR A 505 22.92 2.40 -3.69
N ASN A 506 23.23 2.98 -2.53
CA ASN A 506 24.45 3.79 -2.36
C ASN A 506 25.66 3.03 -1.80
N SER A 507 25.46 1.89 -1.14
CA SER A 507 26.54 1.12 -0.48
C SER A 507 26.81 -0.24 -1.13
N LEU A 508 25.84 -0.87 -1.79
CA LEU A 508 25.97 -2.23 -2.35
C LEU A 508 26.08 -2.28 -3.88
N THR A 509 26.11 -1.13 -4.59
CA THR A 509 26.22 -1.05 -6.06
C THR A 509 25.23 -1.96 -6.80
N VAL A 510 23.95 -1.91 -6.39
CA VAL A 510 22.91 -2.87 -6.79
C VAL A 510 22.68 -2.97 -8.30
N SER A 511 23.00 -1.93 -9.08
CA SER A 511 22.84 -1.92 -10.55
C SER A 511 23.71 -2.95 -11.27
N SER A 512 24.65 -3.59 -10.56
CA SER A 512 25.56 -4.61 -11.07
C SER A 512 25.44 -5.97 -10.36
N ASP A 513 24.62 -6.07 -9.30
CA ASP A 513 24.43 -7.30 -8.51
C ASP A 513 23.07 -7.93 -8.86
N THR A 514 23.07 -8.77 -9.89
CA THR A 514 21.84 -9.41 -10.40
C THR A 514 21.25 -10.42 -9.42
N GLU A 515 22.08 -11.13 -8.64
CA GLU A 515 21.61 -12.15 -7.68
C GLU A 515 20.84 -11.50 -6.53
N LEU A 516 21.36 -10.39 -5.99
CA LEU A 516 20.64 -9.60 -4.99
C LEU A 516 19.32 -9.06 -5.54
N LEU A 517 19.32 -8.51 -6.76
CA LEU A 517 18.10 -7.98 -7.38
C LEU A 517 17.04 -9.05 -7.62
N GLU A 518 17.40 -10.24 -8.11
CA GLU A 518 16.44 -11.35 -8.27
C GLU A 518 15.79 -11.71 -6.94
N LYS A 519 16.58 -11.83 -5.87
CA LYS A 519 16.06 -12.12 -4.53
C LYS A 519 15.07 -11.06 -4.05
N LEU A 520 15.33 -9.78 -4.34
CA LEU A 520 14.46 -8.67 -3.92
C LEU A 520 13.17 -8.59 -4.75
N ILE A 521 13.23 -8.82 -6.06
CA ILE A 521 12.09 -8.65 -6.99
C ILE A 521 10.97 -9.65 -6.74
N TYR A 522 11.30 -10.89 -6.36
CA TYR A 522 10.31 -11.93 -6.09
C TYR A 522 9.87 -11.98 -4.63
N ASN A 523 10.49 -11.17 -3.76
CA ASN A 523 10.13 -11.12 -2.35
C ASN A 523 9.17 -9.95 -2.07
N GLU A 524 7.91 -10.27 -1.81
CA GLU A 524 6.85 -9.31 -1.45
C GLU A 524 7.20 -8.42 -0.24
N GLU A 525 8.07 -8.89 0.67
CA GLU A 525 8.53 -8.07 1.80
C GLU A 525 9.37 -6.87 1.36
N TRP A 526 10.11 -7.03 0.27
CA TRP A 526 11.06 -6.06 -0.25
C TRP A 526 10.48 -5.23 -1.40
N ARG A 527 9.23 -5.48 -1.81
CA ARG A 527 8.55 -4.78 -2.91
C ARG A 527 8.66 -3.26 -2.81
N GLU A 528 8.36 -2.69 -1.65
CA GLU A 528 8.46 -1.24 -1.39
C GLU A 528 9.91 -0.74 -1.42
N VAL A 529 10.87 -1.56 -1.00
CA VAL A 529 12.30 -1.24 -1.08
C VAL A 529 12.73 -1.10 -2.54
N VAL A 530 12.33 -2.05 -3.40
CA VAL A 530 12.61 -2.01 -4.85
C VAL A 530 12.01 -0.76 -5.51
N ILE A 531 10.78 -0.39 -5.12
CA ILE A 531 10.13 0.84 -5.58
C ILE A 531 10.92 2.08 -5.15
N PHE A 532 11.42 2.14 -3.91
CA PHE A 532 12.26 3.25 -3.47
C PHE A 532 13.60 3.31 -4.21
N ILE A 533 14.24 2.17 -4.47
CA ILE A 533 15.51 2.09 -5.23
C ILE A 533 15.38 2.78 -6.58
N SER A 534 14.26 2.61 -7.30
CA SER A 534 14.04 3.25 -8.61
C SER A 534 14.14 4.79 -8.55
N GLY A 535 13.73 5.38 -7.42
CA GLY A 535 13.75 6.82 -7.17
C GLY A 535 15.04 7.36 -6.56
N LEU A 536 16.00 6.50 -6.19
CA LEU A 536 17.24 6.89 -5.51
C LEU A 536 18.45 7.05 -6.43
N PHE A 537 18.41 6.47 -7.64
CA PHE A 537 19.52 6.61 -8.59
C PHE A 537 19.77 8.08 -8.96
N SER A 538 21.06 8.43 -9.05
CA SER A 538 21.55 9.75 -9.44
C SER A 538 22.06 9.82 -10.88
N THR A 539 22.31 8.66 -11.50
CA THR A 539 22.77 8.57 -12.90
C THR A 539 21.73 7.87 -13.77
N ILE A 540 21.68 8.30 -15.03
CA ILE A 540 20.75 7.78 -16.01
C ILE A 540 21.06 6.30 -16.30
N GLU A 541 22.35 5.97 -16.42
CA GLU A 541 22.84 4.66 -16.79
C GLU A 541 22.48 3.59 -15.75
N GLU A 542 22.62 3.90 -14.45
CA GLU A 542 22.25 2.97 -13.37
C GLU A 542 20.74 2.78 -13.26
N GLN A 543 19.98 3.88 -13.38
CA GLN A 543 18.52 3.81 -13.36
C GLN A 543 18.00 2.98 -14.54
N ASP A 544 18.58 3.16 -15.74
CA ASP A 544 18.19 2.40 -16.93
C ASP A 544 18.48 0.91 -16.75
N LYS A 545 19.69 0.53 -16.32
CA LYS A 545 20.05 -0.87 -16.04
C LYS A 545 19.07 -1.52 -15.06
N PHE A 546 18.76 -0.84 -13.98
CA PHE A 546 17.84 -1.33 -12.96
C PHE A 546 16.41 -1.49 -13.48
N LEU A 547 15.86 -0.47 -14.16
CA LEU A 547 14.51 -0.52 -14.69
C LEU A 547 14.35 -1.55 -15.80
N ASP A 548 15.36 -1.69 -16.66
CA ASP A 548 15.37 -2.72 -17.71
C ASP A 548 15.41 -4.12 -17.12
N PHE A 549 16.18 -4.32 -16.03
CA PHE A 549 16.22 -5.59 -15.31
C PHE A 549 14.84 -5.94 -14.73
N ILE A 550 14.18 -5.00 -14.05
CA ILE A 550 12.82 -5.24 -13.53
C ILE A 550 11.83 -5.50 -14.67
N LEU A 551 11.93 -4.76 -15.78
CA LEU A 551 11.08 -4.98 -16.95
C LEU A 551 11.21 -6.40 -17.52
N GLN A 552 12.39 -7.01 -17.47
CA GLN A 552 12.64 -8.37 -17.94
C GLN A 552 12.07 -9.45 -17.00
N HIS A 553 11.91 -9.16 -15.71
CA HIS A 553 11.58 -10.16 -14.69
C HIS A 553 10.19 -10.01 -14.06
N ASN A 554 9.68 -8.79 -13.88
CA ASN A 554 8.43 -8.53 -13.17
C ASN A 554 7.75 -7.25 -13.70
N LEU A 555 6.89 -7.41 -14.72
CA LEU A 555 6.12 -6.30 -15.32
C LEU A 555 5.24 -5.53 -14.32
N PRO A 556 4.45 -6.18 -13.42
CA PRO A 556 3.70 -5.45 -12.39
C PRO A 556 4.59 -4.51 -11.57
N LEU A 557 5.70 -5.02 -11.03
CA LEU A 557 6.64 -4.23 -10.23
C LEU A 557 7.31 -3.12 -11.05
N TYR A 558 7.64 -3.38 -12.32
CA TYR A 558 8.20 -2.39 -13.23
C TYR A 558 7.30 -1.15 -13.34
N ILE A 559 5.98 -1.35 -13.46
CA ILE A 559 5.02 -0.25 -13.60
C ILE A 559 5.04 0.66 -12.37
N GLU A 560 5.12 0.09 -11.17
CA GLU A 560 5.24 0.85 -9.91
C GLU A 560 6.58 1.57 -9.79
N CYS A 561 7.67 0.91 -10.20
CA CYS A 561 9.00 1.50 -10.25
C CYS A 561 9.06 2.69 -11.21
N VAL A 562 8.44 2.61 -12.40
CA VAL A 562 8.37 3.71 -13.37
C VAL A 562 7.60 4.90 -12.81
N ASN A 563 6.55 4.67 -12.01
CA ASN A 563 5.81 5.76 -11.37
C ASN A 563 6.60 6.43 -10.22
N SER A 564 7.57 5.72 -9.63
CA SER A 564 8.35 6.21 -8.47
C SER A 564 9.75 6.70 -8.81
N LYS A 565 10.22 6.49 -10.05
CA LYS A 565 11.59 6.77 -10.47
C LYS A 565 11.93 8.27 -10.46
N ASN A 566 13.23 8.56 -10.35
CA ASN A 566 13.77 9.92 -10.41
C ASN A 566 13.66 10.52 -11.83
N ASP A 567 13.42 11.83 -11.92
CA ASP A 567 13.50 12.57 -13.20
C ASP A 567 14.88 13.23 -13.33
N LEU A 568 15.83 12.44 -13.85
CA LEU A 568 17.23 12.84 -13.96
C LEU A 568 17.50 13.85 -15.07
N LEU A 569 16.58 14.03 -16.03
CA LEU A 569 16.71 15.05 -17.07
C LEU A 569 16.40 16.46 -16.56
N ARG A 570 15.73 16.60 -15.40
CA ARG A 570 15.36 17.90 -14.81
C ARG A 570 16.36 18.41 -13.77
N ASN A 571 17.16 17.52 -13.19
CA ASN A 571 17.87 17.76 -11.92
C ASN A 571 19.22 18.48 -12.02
N ASN A 572 19.60 18.97 -13.19
CA ASN A 572 20.86 19.69 -13.33
C ASN A 572 20.59 21.14 -13.73
N GLY A 573 20.71 22.06 -12.76
CA GLY A 573 21.04 23.47 -13.02
C GLY A 573 22.36 23.67 -13.80
N LYS A 574 23.01 22.59 -14.24
CA LYS A 574 23.96 22.54 -15.33
C LYS A 574 23.20 22.29 -16.64
N THR A 575 22.94 23.38 -17.34
CA THR A 575 22.57 23.42 -18.75
C THR A 575 23.69 22.81 -19.60
N ASP A 576 23.70 21.50 -19.80
CA ASP A 576 24.55 20.85 -20.81
C ASP A 576 23.84 19.76 -21.65
N VAL A 577 22.61 19.36 -21.29
CA VAL A 577 21.82 18.45 -22.14
C VAL A 577 21.06 19.30 -23.16
N SER A 578 21.45 19.21 -24.44
CA SER A 578 20.72 19.87 -25.53
C SER A 578 19.27 19.36 -25.58
N ILE A 579 18.33 20.20 -26.04
CA ILE A 579 16.94 19.79 -26.26
C ILE A 579 16.89 18.51 -27.11
N ASP A 580 17.76 18.43 -28.13
CA ASP A 580 17.86 17.29 -29.02
C ASP A 580 18.29 15.99 -28.31
N SER A 581 19.26 16.04 -27.39
CA SER A 581 19.69 14.85 -26.63
C SER A 581 18.63 14.37 -25.62
N SER A 582 17.86 15.29 -25.03
CA SER A 582 16.69 14.93 -24.20
C SER A 582 15.58 14.29 -25.04
N MET A 583 15.35 14.82 -26.25
CA MET A 583 14.39 14.29 -27.21
C MET A 583 14.77 12.89 -27.69
N GLU A 584 16.04 12.68 -28.04
CA GLU A 584 16.56 11.37 -28.45
C GLU A 584 16.25 10.31 -27.40
N ARG A 585 16.52 10.65 -26.13
CA ARG A 585 16.28 9.78 -25.00
C ARG A 585 14.80 9.46 -24.83
N ILE A 586 13.92 10.47 -24.81
CA ILE A 586 12.47 10.23 -24.64
C ILE A 586 11.96 9.30 -25.74
N LEU A 587 12.30 9.57 -27.00
CA LEU A 587 11.88 8.73 -28.12
C LEU A 587 12.48 7.32 -28.03
N SER A 588 13.77 7.19 -27.73
CA SER A 588 14.44 5.91 -27.56
C SER A 588 13.80 5.07 -26.46
N GLU A 589 13.48 5.66 -25.31
CA GLU A 589 12.83 4.97 -24.19
C GLU A 589 11.38 4.60 -24.48
N ILE A 590 10.62 5.44 -25.20
CA ILE A 590 9.29 5.06 -25.72
C ILE A 590 9.44 3.81 -26.58
N HIS A 591 10.32 3.88 -27.59
CA HIS A 591 10.51 2.80 -28.54
C HIS A 591 10.94 1.50 -27.85
N LYS A 592 11.99 1.56 -27.04
CA LYS A 592 12.56 0.40 -26.33
C LYS A 592 11.56 -0.24 -25.39
N THR A 593 10.89 0.54 -24.55
CA THR A 593 9.92 0.01 -23.57
C THR A 593 8.70 -0.58 -24.26
N TYR A 594 8.16 0.15 -25.24
CA TYR A 594 6.98 -0.28 -25.99
C TYR A 594 7.25 -1.59 -26.75
N THR A 595 8.30 -1.63 -27.56
CA THR A 595 8.67 -2.81 -28.35
C THR A 595 8.98 -4.00 -27.44
N PHE A 596 9.74 -3.81 -26.37
CA PHE A 596 10.03 -4.88 -25.43
C PHE A 596 8.77 -5.48 -24.82
N ILE A 597 7.82 -4.65 -24.35
CA ILE A 597 6.60 -5.16 -23.73
C ILE A 597 5.73 -5.90 -24.74
N VAL A 598 5.56 -5.34 -25.94
CA VAL A 598 4.76 -5.98 -26.98
C VAL A 598 5.39 -7.31 -27.41
N GLU A 599 6.71 -7.36 -27.60
CA GLU A 599 7.41 -8.56 -28.09
C GLU A 599 7.58 -9.66 -27.03
N ASN A 600 7.64 -9.30 -25.74
CA ASN A 600 7.90 -10.27 -24.66
C ASN A 600 6.66 -10.61 -23.84
N TYR A 601 5.73 -9.67 -23.61
CA TYR A 601 4.54 -9.92 -22.79
C TYR A 601 3.27 -10.11 -23.63
N PHE A 602 3.17 -9.46 -24.79
CA PHE A 602 1.98 -9.48 -25.65
C PHE A 602 2.23 -10.07 -27.05
N ARG A 603 3.27 -10.89 -27.20
CA ARG A 603 3.72 -11.43 -28.50
C ARG A 603 2.60 -12.04 -29.34
N PRO A 604 1.69 -12.88 -28.81
CA PRO A 604 0.67 -13.53 -29.65
C PRO A 604 -0.34 -12.56 -30.25
N ILE A 605 -0.49 -11.37 -29.67
CA ILE A 605 -1.41 -10.34 -30.16
C ILE A 605 -0.64 -9.12 -30.69
N SER A 606 0.66 -9.23 -30.95
CA SER A 606 1.49 -8.12 -31.42
C SER A 606 0.99 -7.52 -32.73
N GLU A 607 0.31 -8.31 -33.57
CA GLU A 607 -0.33 -7.83 -34.81
C GLU A 607 -1.49 -6.85 -34.58
N LYS A 608 -2.04 -6.83 -33.36
CA LYS A 608 -3.09 -5.90 -32.96
C LYS A 608 -2.52 -4.60 -32.38
N PHE A 609 -1.24 -4.59 -32.00
CA PHE A 609 -0.53 -3.41 -31.56
C PHE A 609 0.05 -2.63 -32.74
N GLU A 610 0.10 -1.32 -32.58
CA GLU A 610 0.78 -0.43 -33.51
C GLU A 610 2.18 -0.08 -33.01
N PRO A 611 3.25 -0.16 -33.83
CA PRO A 611 3.29 -0.67 -35.20
C PRO A 611 3.45 -2.19 -35.19
N PHE A 612 2.95 -2.85 -36.24
CA PHE A 612 3.21 -4.27 -36.47
C PHE A 612 4.18 -4.47 -37.62
N ILE A 613 5.12 -5.40 -37.44
CA ILE A 613 6.04 -5.87 -38.48
C ILE A 613 5.94 -7.39 -38.61
N THR A 614 5.72 -7.88 -39.83
CA THR A 614 5.65 -9.33 -40.10
C THR A 614 7.02 -9.99 -39.95
N GLU A 615 7.05 -11.28 -39.62
CA GLU A 615 8.30 -12.05 -39.52
C GLU A 615 9.12 -12.01 -40.83
N SER A 616 8.46 -11.99 -42.00
CA SER A 616 9.12 -11.82 -43.29
C SER A 616 9.83 -10.46 -43.42
N GLN A 617 9.21 -9.38 -42.93
CA GLN A 617 9.77 -8.03 -42.98
C GLN A 617 10.90 -7.84 -41.96
N LYS A 618 10.87 -8.53 -40.81
CA LYS A 618 11.94 -8.49 -39.79
C LYS A 618 13.31 -8.90 -40.32
N SER A 619 13.41 -9.55 -41.50
CA SER A 619 14.69 -9.89 -42.12
C SER A 619 15.47 -8.64 -42.55
N GLY A 620 14.81 -7.65 -43.17
CA GLY A 620 15.43 -6.41 -43.69
C GLY A 620 15.06 -5.13 -42.94
N TYR A 621 13.91 -5.12 -42.26
CA TYR A 621 13.34 -3.95 -41.60
C TYR A 621 13.25 -4.14 -40.08
N LYS A 622 13.05 -3.03 -39.37
CA LYS A 622 12.75 -2.97 -37.94
C LYS A 622 11.76 -1.85 -37.66
N ILE A 623 11.20 -1.89 -36.45
CA ILE A 623 10.43 -0.76 -35.91
C ILE A 623 11.43 0.35 -35.54
N GLY A 624 11.10 1.57 -35.90
CA GLY A 624 11.75 2.79 -35.43
C GLY A 624 10.70 3.79 -34.95
N ILE A 625 11.16 4.88 -34.36
CA ILE A 625 10.32 5.98 -33.89
C ILE A 625 10.84 7.31 -34.44
N THR A 626 9.93 8.17 -34.89
CA THR A 626 10.27 9.51 -35.35
C THR A 626 9.44 10.52 -34.57
N GLY A 627 10.04 11.64 -34.17
CA GLY A 627 9.30 12.67 -33.45
C GLY A 627 10.06 13.97 -33.26
N GLY A 628 9.35 14.97 -32.74
CA GLY A 628 9.85 16.31 -32.44
C GLY A 628 8.95 17.02 -31.43
N ILE A 629 9.48 18.03 -30.74
CA ILE A 629 8.75 18.83 -29.77
C ILE A 629 8.38 20.17 -30.38
N ILE A 630 7.12 20.57 -30.23
CA ILE A 630 6.68 21.94 -30.51
C ILE A 630 6.12 22.51 -29.21
N LYS A 631 6.74 23.59 -28.73
CA LYS A 631 6.47 24.18 -27.40
C LYS A 631 6.67 23.12 -26.31
N ASN A 632 5.60 22.66 -25.66
CA ASN A 632 5.61 21.66 -24.59
C ASN A 632 4.90 20.36 -25.00
N SER A 633 4.65 20.17 -26.29
CA SER A 633 3.98 18.97 -26.82
C SER A 633 4.95 18.13 -27.63
N LEU A 634 5.10 16.88 -27.24
CA LEU A 634 5.83 15.85 -27.98
C LEU A 634 4.91 15.31 -29.06
N TYR A 635 5.35 15.37 -30.31
CA TYR A 635 4.71 14.74 -31.46
C TYR A 635 5.60 13.60 -31.94
N TYR A 636 5.03 12.40 -32.08
CA TYR A 636 5.79 11.24 -32.50
C TYR A 636 4.90 10.20 -33.17
N TRP A 637 5.53 9.31 -33.91
CA TRP A 637 4.91 8.16 -34.54
C TRP A 637 5.96 7.06 -34.71
N PHE A 638 5.50 5.82 -34.76
CA PHE A 638 6.37 4.72 -35.14
C PHE A 638 6.50 4.63 -36.66
N ASP A 639 7.57 4.01 -37.16
CA ASP A 639 7.76 3.75 -38.59
C ASP A 639 8.45 2.40 -38.79
N ILE A 640 8.29 1.82 -39.98
CA ILE A 640 9.05 0.66 -40.44
C ILE A 640 10.24 1.18 -41.24
N VAL A 641 11.44 0.96 -40.70
CA VAL A 641 12.71 1.47 -41.21
C VAL A 641 13.68 0.33 -41.50
N ASP A 642 14.67 0.56 -42.35
CA ASP A 642 15.73 -0.41 -42.60
C ASP A 642 16.52 -0.70 -41.31
N LYS A 643 17.06 -1.91 -41.17
CA LYS A 643 17.85 -2.27 -39.97
C LYS A 643 19.03 -1.34 -39.70
N GLY A 644 19.63 -0.76 -40.75
CA GLY A 644 20.75 0.18 -40.65
C GLY A 644 20.35 1.59 -40.20
N THR A 645 19.06 1.94 -40.21
CA THR A 645 18.56 3.25 -39.75
C THR A 645 18.61 3.32 -38.22
N PRO A 646 18.88 4.48 -37.59
CA PRO A 646 18.77 4.64 -36.13
C PRO A 646 17.36 4.30 -35.61
N ASN A 647 17.26 3.78 -34.39
CA ASN A 647 15.96 3.41 -33.79
C ASN A 647 15.08 4.64 -33.54
N ALA A 648 15.68 5.79 -33.18
CA ALA A 648 14.99 7.05 -32.97
C ALA A 648 15.51 8.10 -33.96
N LYS A 649 14.59 8.83 -34.60
CA LYS A 649 14.88 9.95 -35.50
C LYS A 649 14.24 11.23 -34.97
N ILE A 650 15.06 12.24 -34.71
CA ILE A 650 14.59 13.56 -34.27
C ILE A 650 14.29 14.42 -35.48
N VAL A 651 13.16 15.12 -35.45
CA VAL A 651 12.75 16.08 -36.46
C VAL A 651 12.68 17.47 -35.82
N SER A 652 13.35 18.44 -36.46
CA SER A 652 13.32 19.82 -35.98
C SER A 652 11.90 20.41 -36.08
N PRO A 653 11.52 21.34 -35.18
CA PRO A 653 10.15 21.85 -35.11
C PRO A 653 9.64 22.43 -36.45
N ASN A 654 10.52 23.06 -37.22
CA ASN A 654 10.19 23.70 -38.49
C ASN A 654 9.89 22.68 -39.60
N LEU A 655 10.45 21.47 -39.51
CA LEU A 655 10.26 20.40 -40.49
C LEU A 655 9.19 19.40 -40.06
N LEU A 656 8.75 19.42 -38.80
CA LEU A 656 7.83 18.43 -38.26
C LEU A 656 6.51 18.37 -39.03
N GLY A 657 5.97 19.51 -39.44
CA GLY A 657 4.76 19.58 -40.27
C GLY A 657 4.94 18.92 -41.64
N GLN A 658 6.08 19.16 -42.30
CA GLN A 658 6.39 18.56 -43.59
C GLN A 658 6.61 17.05 -43.47
N VAL A 659 7.46 16.61 -42.53
CA VAL A 659 7.78 15.18 -42.34
C VAL A 659 6.54 14.41 -41.88
N SER A 660 5.67 15.02 -41.07
CA SER A 660 4.37 14.44 -40.69
C SER A 660 3.47 14.21 -41.91
N GLN A 661 3.42 15.16 -42.86
CA GLN A 661 2.66 15.00 -44.10
C GLN A 661 3.26 13.94 -45.04
N GLU A 662 4.58 13.92 -45.19
CA GLU A 662 5.29 12.89 -45.97
C GLU A 662 5.05 11.49 -45.39
N TYR A 663 5.06 11.38 -44.07
CA TYR A 663 4.69 10.16 -43.36
C TYR A 663 3.25 9.76 -43.67
N GLN A 664 2.28 10.66 -43.50
CA GLN A 664 0.86 10.38 -43.81
C GLN A 664 0.65 9.95 -45.27
N ALA A 665 1.42 10.50 -46.22
CA ALA A 665 1.32 10.14 -47.63
C ALA A 665 1.90 8.74 -47.94
N THR A 666 2.90 8.29 -47.19
CA THR A 666 3.62 7.03 -47.45
C THR A 666 3.15 5.87 -46.57
N ILE A 667 2.48 6.16 -45.45
CA ILE A 667 2.19 5.16 -44.42
C ILE A 667 1.24 4.05 -44.87
N PHE A 668 0.21 4.39 -45.66
CA PHE A 668 -0.74 3.42 -46.22
C PHE A 668 -0.07 2.36 -47.11
N LEU A 669 1.11 2.67 -47.67
CA LEU A 669 1.89 1.72 -48.47
C LEU A 669 2.70 0.76 -47.58
N LYS A 670 2.99 1.14 -46.34
CA LYS A 670 3.79 0.36 -45.39
C LYS A 670 2.94 -0.49 -44.44
N THR A 671 1.80 0.03 -43.98
CA THR A 671 0.89 -0.67 -43.06
C THR A 671 -0.49 -0.01 -43.00
N THR A 672 -1.49 -0.74 -42.49
CA THR A 672 -2.90 -0.30 -42.36
C THR A 672 -3.21 0.36 -41.01
N ARG A 673 -2.29 0.32 -40.03
CA ARG A 673 -2.50 0.83 -38.67
C ARG A 673 -1.28 1.60 -38.20
N MET A 674 -1.14 2.87 -38.59
CA MET A 674 -0.31 3.80 -37.82
C MET A 674 -0.95 5.17 -37.58
N VAL A 675 -0.74 5.70 -36.38
CA VAL A 675 -1.35 6.87 -35.76
C VAL A 675 -0.24 7.82 -35.30
N GLN A 676 -0.43 9.10 -35.57
CA GLN A 676 0.43 10.13 -35.01
C GLN A 676 -0.04 10.45 -33.59
N HIS A 677 0.89 10.37 -32.65
CA HIS A 677 0.64 10.66 -31.25
C HIS A 677 1.08 12.08 -30.91
N SER A 678 0.32 12.71 -30.01
CA SER A 678 0.72 13.96 -29.38
C SER A 678 0.49 13.89 -27.87
N THR A 679 1.48 14.34 -27.11
CA THR A 679 1.40 14.37 -25.65
C THR A 679 1.90 15.71 -25.14
N ASN A 680 1.04 16.44 -24.42
CA ASN A 680 1.46 17.65 -23.73
C ASN A 680 2.22 17.28 -22.46
N LEU A 681 3.55 17.41 -22.50
CA LEU A 681 4.46 16.98 -21.44
C LEU A 681 4.18 17.71 -20.12
N GLU A 682 3.89 19.01 -20.18
CA GLU A 682 3.67 19.83 -18.98
C GLU A 682 2.30 19.55 -18.33
N LEU A 683 1.21 19.60 -19.11
CA LEU A 683 -0.15 19.39 -18.60
C LEU A 683 -0.37 17.95 -18.11
N SER A 684 0.35 16.99 -18.68
CA SER A 684 0.29 15.60 -18.27
C SER A 684 1.20 15.29 -17.07
N GLY A 685 2.01 16.26 -16.61
CA GLY A 685 3.03 16.02 -15.58
C GLY A 685 4.16 15.10 -16.03
N LEU A 686 4.28 14.86 -17.34
CA LEU A 686 5.26 14.01 -18.00
C LEU A 686 6.43 14.86 -18.51
N VAL A 687 7.20 15.44 -17.60
CA VAL A 687 8.40 16.22 -17.94
C VAL A 687 9.64 15.33 -17.77
N GLY A 688 10.71 15.62 -18.51
CA GLY A 688 12.00 14.93 -18.39
C GLY A 688 11.93 13.47 -18.86
N ASP A 689 12.43 12.53 -18.05
CA ASP A 689 12.62 11.11 -18.43
C ASP A 689 11.29 10.32 -18.47
N SER A 690 10.34 10.77 -19.28
CA SER A 690 8.95 10.31 -19.29
C SER A 690 8.64 9.21 -20.31
N GLY A 691 9.62 8.83 -21.15
CA GLY A 691 9.40 7.92 -22.28
C GLY A 691 8.80 6.56 -21.88
N ARG A 692 9.27 5.97 -20.78
CA ARG A 692 8.73 4.71 -20.22
C ARG A 692 7.25 4.82 -19.84
N LYS A 693 6.87 5.95 -19.24
CA LYS A 693 5.47 6.19 -18.82
C LYS A 693 4.57 6.37 -20.05
N ILE A 694 5.03 7.12 -21.04
CA ILE A 694 4.32 7.29 -22.32
C ILE A 694 4.12 5.92 -23.02
N ALA A 695 5.14 5.06 -23.03
CA ALA A 695 5.02 3.71 -23.59
C ALA A 695 3.96 2.87 -22.85
N LEU A 696 3.93 2.91 -21.52
CA LEU A 696 2.89 2.20 -20.73
C LEU A 696 1.49 2.72 -21.04
N ASP A 697 1.32 4.04 -21.16
CA ASP A 697 0.03 4.66 -21.49
C ASP A 697 -0.42 4.29 -22.92
N LEU A 698 0.51 4.21 -23.88
CA LEU A 698 0.24 3.69 -25.23
C LEU A 698 -0.21 2.22 -25.23
N ILE A 699 0.45 1.36 -24.46
CA ILE A 699 0.09 -0.06 -24.34
C ILE A 699 -1.33 -0.21 -23.80
N LYS A 700 -1.68 0.57 -22.77
CA LYS A 700 -3.04 0.60 -22.21
C LYS A 700 -4.06 1.07 -23.24
N SER A 701 -3.75 2.14 -23.98
CA SER A 701 -4.65 2.62 -25.04
C SER A 701 -4.88 1.57 -26.12
N ASN A 702 -3.82 0.91 -26.60
CA ASN A 702 -3.95 -0.17 -27.58
C ASN A 702 -4.76 -1.35 -27.02
N LEU A 703 -4.51 -1.78 -25.78
CA LEU A 703 -5.28 -2.85 -25.15
C LEU A 703 -6.75 -2.49 -25.00
N LYS A 704 -7.05 -1.23 -24.64
CA LYS A 704 -8.41 -0.73 -24.59
C LYS A 704 -9.10 -0.89 -25.95
N ASP A 705 -8.45 -0.43 -27.02
CA ASP A 705 -9.00 -0.54 -28.38
C ASP A 705 -9.14 -2.00 -28.83
N ILE A 706 -8.19 -2.87 -28.48
CA ILE A 706 -8.22 -4.31 -28.77
C ILE A 706 -9.42 -4.99 -28.11
N LEU A 707 -9.68 -4.67 -26.84
CA LEU A 707 -10.79 -5.19 -26.05
C LEU A 707 -12.13 -4.60 -26.51
N GLU A 708 -12.19 -3.30 -26.78
CA GLU A 708 -13.40 -2.63 -27.24
C GLU A 708 -13.84 -3.13 -28.62
N ASN A 709 -12.88 -3.41 -29.52
CA ASN A 709 -13.11 -3.95 -30.85
C ASN A 709 -13.23 -5.49 -30.90
N LYS A 710 -13.16 -6.17 -29.74
CA LYS A 710 -13.21 -7.64 -29.63
C LYS A 710 -12.27 -8.38 -30.60
N SER A 711 -11.04 -7.89 -30.72
CA SER A 711 -10.11 -8.35 -31.77
C SER A 711 -9.16 -9.48 -31.36
N LEU A 712 -9.21 -9.92 -30.10
CA LEU A 712 -8.47 -11.10 -29.62
C LEU A 712 -8.91 -12.38 -30.34
N VAL A 713 -8.01 -13.37 -30.40
CA VAL A 713 -8.37 -14.70 -30.91
C VAL A 713 -9.40 -15.31 -29.97
N SER A 714 -10.57 -15.60 -30.53
CA SER A 714 -11.75 -16.05 -29.80
C SER A 714 -11.78 -17.56 -29.64
N SER A 715 -12.30 -18.01 -28.49
CA SER A 715 -12.63 -19.42 -28.27
C SER A 715 -13.71 -19.92 -29.23
N ASN A 716 -13.79 -21.24 -29.42
CA ASN A 716 -14.79 -21.84 -30.30
C ASN A 716 -16.25 -21.54 -29.88
N TYR A 717 -16.54 -21.38 -28.59
CA TYR A 717 -17.90 -21.04 -28.12
C TYR A 717 -18.33 -19.62 -28.52
N ILE A 718 -17.41 -18.65 -28.45
CA ILE A 718 -17.65 -17.28 -28.93
C ILE A 718 -17.81 -17.25 -30.45
N LEU A 719 -17.00 -18.03 -31.17
CA LEU A 719 -17.15 -18.19 -32.62
C LEU A 719 -18.50 -18.83 -33.00
N CYS A 720 -19.01 -19.78 -32.21
CA CYS A 720 -20.34 -20.35 -32.38
C CYS A 720 -21.46 -19.35 -32.08
N GLU A 721 -21.30 -18.47 -31.07
CA GLU A 721 -22.21 -17.35 -30.81
C GLU A 721 -22.29 -16.40 -32.01
N LEU A 722 -21.13 -16.01 -32.56
CA LEU A 722 -21.06 -15.17 -33.76
C LEU A 722 -21.72 -15.85 -34.97
N LEU A 723 -21.46 -17.15 -35.18
CA LEU A 723 -22.08 -17.91 -36.25
C LEU A 723 -23.60 -17.96 -36.10
N LYS A 724 -24.13 -18.11 -34.88
CA LYS A 724 -25.57 -18.07 -34.61
C LYS A 724 -26.18 -16.73 -35.01
N GLU A 725 -25.53 -15.62 -34.69
CA GLU A 725 -25.98 -14.28 -35.09
C GLU A 725 -25.97 -14.07 -36.61
N ILE A 726 -24.91 -14.53 -37.29
CA ILE A 726 -24.84 -14.48 -38.77
C ILE A 726 -25.94 -15.37 -39.39
N LYS A 727 -26.11 -16.59 -38.87
CA LYS A 727 -27.13 -17.55 -39.33
C LYS A 727 -28.55 -17.01 -39.15
N ASN A 728 -28.83 -16.29 -38.07
CA ASN A 728 -30.14 -15.66 -37.84
C ASN A 728 -30.49 -14.62 -38.91
N LYS A 729 -29.49 -13.99 -39.54
CA LYS A 729 -29.65 -13.03 -40.64
C LYS A 729 -29.77 -13.71 -42.00
N LEU A 730 -29.34 -14.97 -42.16
CA LEU A 730 -29.31 -15.68 -43.45
C LEU A 730 -30.38 -16.79 -43.51
N PRO A 731 -31.52 -16.57 -44.19
CA PRO A 731 -32.64 -17.53 -44.20
C PRO A 731 -32.27 -18.93 -44.73
N TRP A 732 -31.34 -19.00 -45.68
CA TRP A 732 -30.90 -20.24 -46.33
C TRP A 732 -29.91 -21.07 -45.49
N LEU A 733 -29.29 -20.49 -44.46
CA LEU A 733 -28.48 -21.25 -43.47
C LEU A 733 -29.25 -21.58 -42.20
N LYS A 734 -30.41 -20.95 -41.97
CA LYS A 734 -31.11 -20.92 -40.68
C LYS A 734 -31.48 -22.30 -40.12
N GLU A 735 -31.73 -23.29 -40.98
CA GLU A 735 -32.13 -24.64 -40.57
C GLU A 735 -30.98 -25.67 -40.63
N ILE A 736 -29.78 -25.26 -41.04
CA ILE A 736 -28.63 -26.16 -41.17
C ILE A 736 -27.83 -26.11 -39.87
N ASP A 737 -27.69 -27.22 -39.15
CA ASP A 737 -26.91 -27.28 -37.89
C ASP A 737 -25.54 -27.96 -38.06
N ASP A 738 -25.30 -28.63 -39.17
CA ASP A 738 -24.02 -29.26 -39.50
C ASP A 738 -23.08 -28.26 -40.18
N ILE A 739 -21.92 -28.01 -39.58
CA ILE A 739 -20.95 -27.02 -40.05
C ILE A 739 -20.40 -27.40 -41.44
N SER A 740 -20.27 -28.71 -41.74
CA SER A 740 -19.75 -29.17 -43.05
C SER A 740 -20.76 -28.85 -44.14
N LEU A 741 -22.05 -29.07 -43.86
CA LEU A 741 -23.13 -28.68 -44.77
C LEU A 741 -23.23 -27.17 -44.94
N MET A 742 -23.09 -26.38 -43.85
CA MET A 742 -23.05 -24.91 -43.95
C MET A 742 -21.90 -24.45 -44.87
N SER A 743 -20.69 -25.01 -44.70
CA SER A 743 -19.51 -24.67 -45.49
C SER A 743 -19.69 -25.02 -46.98
N ILE A 744 -20.33 -26.15 -47.28
CA ILE A 744 -20.68 -26.50 -48.67
C ILE A 744 -21.63 -25.46 -49.27
N GLU A 745 -22.66 -25.05 -48.55
CA GLU A 745 -23.66 -24.13 -49.05
C GLU A 745 -23.11 -22.70 -49.23
N VAL A 746 -22.28 -22.24 -48.30
CA VAL A 746 -21.56 -20.96 -48.42
C VAL A 746 -20.64 -20.97 -49.64
N ARG A 747 -19.86 -22.05 -49.87
CA ARG A 747 -18.99 -22.17 -51.04
C ARG A 747 -19.75 -22.16 -52.36
N LYS A 748 -20.88 -22.86 -52.45
CA LYS A 748 -21.77 -22.77 -53.63
C LYS A 748 -22.22 -21.33 -53.89
N LYS A 749 -22.59 -20.59 -52.84
CA LYS A 749 -23.00 -19.19 -52.97
C LYS A 749 -21.87 -18.28 -53.43
N ILE A 750 -20.66 -18.49 -52.92
CA ILE A 750 -19.45 -17.79 -53.38
C ILE A 750 -19.25 -18.06 -54.89
N ASP A 751 -19.31 -19.33 -55.32
CA ASP A 751 -19.15 -19.72 -56.73
C ASP A 751 -20.25 -19.16 -57.65
N GLU A 752 -21.48 -19.02 -57.15
CA GLU A 752 -22.60 -18.39 -57.87
C GLU A 752 -22.41 -16.87 -58.04
N ILE A 753 -21.91 -16.19 -57.01
CA ILE A 753 -21.74 -14.72 -57.01
C ILE A 753 -20.52 -14.31 -57.82
N LEU A 754 -19.41 -15.06 -57.71
CA LEU A 754 -18.18 -14.83 -58.48
C LEU A 754 -18.41 -14.88 -60.00
N LYS A 755 -19.48 -15.53 -60.46
CA LYS A 755 -19.88 -15.53 -61.89
C LYS A 755 -20.52 -14.22 -62.35
N ASN A 756 -21.04 -13.40 -61.44
CA ASN A 756 -21.89 -12.24 -61.75
C ASN A 756 -21.35 -10.90 -61.22
N PHE A 757 -20.60 -10.87 -60.11
CA PHE A 757 -20.07 -9.65 -59.50
C PHE A 757 -18.74 -9.88 -58.76
N PRO A 758 -17.87 -8.84 -58.66
CA PRO A 758 -16.59 -8.94 -57.94
C PRO A 758 -16.70 -8.79 -56.41
N GLU A 759 -17.79 -8.23 -55.87
CA GLU A 759 -18.00 -8.11 -54.41
C GLU A 759 -18.95 -9.22 -53.91
N VAL A 760 -18.49 -10.00 -52.92
CA VAL A 760 -19.18 -11.19 -52.42
C VAL A 760 -19.82 -10.93 -51.04
N THR A 761 -20.71 -9.94 -51.02
CA THR A 761 -21.49 -9.55 -49.82
C THR A 761 -22.97 -9.84 -50.07
N THR A 762 -23.67 -10.37 -49.07
CA THR A 762 -25.12 -10.64 -49.12
C THR A 762 -25.95 -9.35 -48.99
N SER A 763 -27.24 -9.42 -49.31
CA SER A 763 -28.20 -8.31 -49.11
C SER A 763 -28.29 -7.84 -47.65
N GLU A 764 -27.94 -8.73 -46.72
CA GLU A 764 -27.93 -8.48 -45.27
C GLU A 764 -26.60 -7.91 -44.77
N GLY A 765 -25.66 -7.62 -45.68
CA GLY A 765 -24.35 -7.02 -45.36
C GLY A 765 -23.30 -8.01 -44.86
N ILE A 766 -23.52 -9.32 -45.02
CA ILE A 766 -22.56 -10.35 -44.60
C ILE A 766 -21.60 -10.68 -45.74
N GLU A 767 -20.30 -10.56 -45.46
CA GLU A 767 -19.22 -10.96 -46.36
C GLU A 767 -19.02 -12.48 -46.33
N LEU A 768 -19.23 -13.15 -47.47
CA LEU A 768 -19.24 -14.62 -47.52
C LEU A 768 -17.86 -15.25 -47.37
N PHE A 769 -16.78 -14.57 -47.75
CA PHE A 769 -15.42 -15.09 -47.51
C PHE A 769 -15.07 -15.14 -46.02
N SER A 770 -15.41 -14.08 -45.28
CA SER A 770 -15.23 -14.06 -43.82
C SER A 770 -16.09 -15.13 -43.13
N LEU A 771 -17.32 -15.36 -43.59
CA LEU A 771 -18.16 -16.46 -43.11
C LEU A 771 -17.56 -17.84 -43.44
N ASN A 772 -17.03 -18.03 -44.65
CA ASN A 772 -16.38 -19.30 -45.01
C ASN A 772 -15.16 -19.57 -44.14
N ASN A 773 -14.32 -18.56 -43.90
CA ASN A 773 -13.16 -18.68 -43.01
C ASN A 773 -13.56 -19.05 -41.58
N LEU A 774 -14.63 -18.44 -41.05
CA LEU A 774 -15.19 -18.80 -39.74
C LEU A 774 -15.61 -20.28 -39.70
N LEU A 775 -16.32 -20.74 -40.72
CA LEU A 775 -16.75 -22.15 -40.82
C LEU A 775 -15.56 -23.10 -40.93
N ASP A 776 -14.53 -22.76 -41.69
CA ASP A 776 -13.32 -23.57 -41.83
C ASP A 776 -12.56 -23.68 -40.49
N ILE A 777 -12.47 -22.59 -39.72
CA ILE A 777 -11.90 -22.61 -38.35
C ILE A 777 -12.68 -23.58 -37.45
N LEU A 778 -14.01 -23.46 -37.44
CA LEU A 778 -14.87 -24.30 -36.61
C LEU A 778 -14.82 -25.77 -37.05
N LEU A 779 -14.77 -26.05 -38.36
CA LEU A 779 -14.59 -27.41 -38.90
C LEU A 779 -13.28 -28.04 -38.43
N ASN A 780 -12.18 -27.30 -38.52
CA ASN A 780 -10.86 -27.79 -38.12
C ASN A 780 -10.77 -28.02 -36.60
N SER A 781 -11.54 -27.29 -35.80
CA SER A 781 -11.61 -27.50 -34.35
C SER A 781 -12.36 -28.78 -33.95
N GLY A 782 -13.16 -29.36 -34.85
CA GLY A 782 -14.00 -30.53 -34.56
C GLY A 782 -15.18 -30.24 -33.63
N ILE A 783 -15.53 -28.97 -33.40
CA ILE A 783 -16.60 -28.60 -32.48
C ILE A 783 -17.99 -28.94 -33.04
N ASN A 784 -18.87 -29.45 -32.18
CA ASN A 784 -20.26 -29.67 -32.53
C ASN A 784 -21.07 -28.39 -32.28
N TYR A 785 -21.51 -27.72 -33.36
CA TYR A 785 -22.25 -26.45 -33.29
C TYR A 785 -23.46 -26.50 -32.35
N LYS A 786 -24.26 -27.58 -32.41
CA LYS A 786 -25.52 -27.67 -31.67
C LYS A 786 -25.31 -27.74 -30.15
N SER A 787 -24.25 -28.42 -29.71
CA SER A 787 -23.87 -28.50 -28.29
C SER A 787 -23.04 -27.31 -27.81
N SER A 788 -22.69 -26.38 -28.70
CA SER A 788 -21.78 -25.26 -28.42
C SER A 788 -22.42 -23.88 -28.59
N ILE A 789 -23.75 -23.83 -28.61
CA ILE A 789 -24.54 -22.60 -28.58
C ILE A 789 -25.47 -22.58 -27.38
N ILE A 790 -25.73 -21.38 -26.85
CA ILE A 790 -26.70 -21.20 -25.77
C ILE A 790 -28.09 -21.66 -26.26
N PRO A 791 -28.80 -22.51 -25.49
CA PRO A 791 -30.12 -23.01 -25.85
C PRO A 791 -31.12 -21.89 -26.16
N GLY A 792 -31.96 -22.12 -27.17
CA GLY A 792 -33.06 -21.22 -27.50
C GLY A 792 -34.26 -21.39 -26.57
N ARG A 793 -35.31 -20.62 -26.87
CA ARG A 793 -36.62 -20.76 -26.23
C ARG A 793 -37.21 -22.18 -26.39
N ASP A 794 -38.01 -22.59 -25.42
CA ASP A 794 -38.73 -23.88 -25.41
C ASP A 794 -40.25 -23.74 -25.42
N LYS A 795 -40.78 -22.51 -25.39
CA LYS A 795 -42.22 -22.20 -25.50
C LYS A 795 -42.54 -21.37 -26.73
N GLU A 796 -43.77 -21.50 -27.21
CA GLU A 796 -44.27 -20.70 -28.33
C GLU A 796 -44.70 -19.29 -27.90
N TYR A 797 -44.75 -18.35 -28.85
CA TYR A 797 -45.20 -16.98 -28.58
C TYR A 797 -46.66 -16.91 -28.07
N SER A 798 -47.51 -17.85 -28.51
CA SER A 798 -48.89 -18.01 -28.07
C SER A 798 -48.99 -18.33 -26.57
N GLU A 799 -48.00 -19.04 -26.03
CA GLU A 799 -47.93 -19.47 -24.62
C GLU A 799 -47.32 -18.42 -23.70
N ALA A 800 -46.60 -17.43 -24.26
CA ALA A 800 -45.82 -16.46 -23.49
C ALA A 800 -46.60 -15.23 -23.00
N GLY A 801 -47.85 -15.04 -23.46
CA GLY A 801 -48.70 -13.91 -23.03
C GLY A 801 -48.10 -12.53 -23.34
N GLY A 802 -47.19 -12.43 -24.31
CA GLY A 802 -46.51 -11.18 -24.71
C GLY A 802 -45.24 -10.82 -23.92
N LEU A 803 -44.85 -11.58 -22.91
CA LEU A 803 -43.62 -11.34 -22.14
C LEU A 803 -42.47 -12.22 -22.65
N MET A 804 -41.33 -11.61 -23.00
CA MET A 804 -40.17 -12.30 -23.57
C MET A 804 -39.61 -13.39 -22.64
N LEU A 805 -39.57 -13.13 -21.34
CA LEU A 805 -39.09 -14.09 -20.33
C LEU A 805 -39.98 -15.34 -20.22
N ASN A 806 -41.25 -15.25 -20.59
CA ASN A 806 -42.19 -16.38 -20.55
C ASN A 806 -42.00 -17.36 -21.71
N LEU A 807 -41.16 -17.02 -22.69
CA LEU A 807 -40.74 -17.94 -23.76
C LEU A 807 -39.79 -19.04 -23.26
N TYR A 808 -39.29 -18.91 -22.04
CA TYR A 808 -38.34 -19.83 -21.43
C TYR A 808 -38.97 -20.44 -20.17
N SER A 809 -39.14 -21.76 -20.14
CA SER A 809 -39.50 -22.46 -18.90
C SER A 809 -38.39 -22.30 -17.85
N THR A 810 -38.71 -22.41 -16.55
CA THR A 810 -37.71 -22.36 -15.47
C THR A 810 -36.58 -23.37 -15.71
N LYS A 811 -36.92 -24.58 -16.18
CA LYS A 811 -35.93 -25.60 -16.57
C LYS A 811 -35.01 -25.10 -17.69
N ARG A 812 -35.55 -24.46 -18.72
CA ARG A 812 -34.76 -23.89 -19.81
C ARG A 812 -33.90 -22.71 -19.35
N LYS A 813 -34.40 -21.87 -18.44
CA LYS A 813 -33.62 -20.77 -17.87
C LYS A 813 -32.41 -21.29 -17.10
N MET A 814 -32.58 -22.34 -16.27
CA MET A 814 -31.46 -22.98 -15.56
C MET A 814 -30.42 -23.57 -16.53
N GLU A 815 -30.88 -24.29 -17.56
CA GLU A 815 -29.99 -24.85 -18.60
C GLU A 815 -29.21 -23.76 -19.34
N ILE A 816 -29.84 -22.61 -19.62
CA ILE A 816 -29.17 -21.44 -20.21
C ILE A 816 -28.11 -20.88 -19.28
N VAL A 817 -28.41 -20.73 -17.98
CA VAL A 817 -27.43 -20.25 -16.98
C VAL A 817 -26.22 -21.18 -16.93
N GLU A 818 -26.46 -22.49 -16.76
CA GLU A 818 -25.40 -23.49 -16.69
C GLU A 818 -24.55 -23.52 -17.96
N THR A 819 -25.20 -23.53 -19.13
CA THR A 819 -24.50 -23.55 -20.42
C THR A 819 -23.69 -22.28 -20.63
N PHE A 820 -24.26 -21.11 -20.30
CA PHE A 820 -23.60 -19.82 -20.45
C PHE A 820 -22.32 -19.75 -19.64
N PHE A 821 -22.38 -20.08 -18.36
CA PHE A 821 -21.21 -19.97 -17.49
C PHE A 821 -20.16 -21.05 -17.77
N ASN A 822 -20.56 -22.26 -18.14
CA ASN A 822 -19.61 -23.27 -18.65
C ASN A 822 -18.84 -22.77 -19.87
N PHE A 823 -19.54 -22.18 -20.84
CA PHE A 823 -18.89 -21.59 -22.02
C PHE A 823 -18.05 -20.38 -21.65
N ALA A 824 -18.53 -19.50 -20.76
CA ALA A 824 -17.80 -18.30 -20.34
C ALA A 824 -16.48 -18.67 -19.64
N GLU A 825 -16.50 -19.65 -18.74
CA GLU A 825 -15.30 -20.15 -18.05
C GLU A 825 -14.33 -20.76 -19.05
N ALA A 826 -14.79 -21.69 -19.90
CA ALA A 826 -13.93 -22.32 -20.90
C ALA A 826 -13.33 -21.28 -21.87
N SER A 827 -14.16 -20.35 -22.36
CA SER A 827 -13.76 -19.27 -23.26
C SER A 827 -12.73 -18.35 -22.63
N TYR A 828 -12.94 -17.90 -21.39
CA TYR A 828 -11.99 -17.04 -20.68
C TYR A 828 -10.62 -17.73 -20.56
N LEU A 829 -10.60 -18.99 -20.14
CA LEU A 829 -9.36 -19.74 -19.93
C LEU A 829 -8.60 -20.02 -21.22
N GLU A 830 -9.31 -20.44 -22.27
CA GLU A 830 -8.73 -20.66 -23.59
C GLU A 830 -8.15 -19.37 -24.16
N MET A 831 -8.95 -18.30 -24.16
CA MET A 831 -8.54 -17.01 -24.70
C MET A 831 -7.37 -16.40 -23.93
N VAL A 832 -7.37 -16.49 -22.59
CA VAL A 832 -6.27 -15.95 -21.80
C VAL A 832 -4.98 -16.73 -22.06
N LYS A 833 -5.00 -18.06 -22.02
CA LYS A 833 -3.81 -18.88 -22.27
C LYS A 833 -3.24 -18.63 -23.67
N TYR A 834 -4.12 -18.48 -24.66
CA TYR A 834 -3.70 -18.28 -26.04
C TYR A 834 -3.17 -16.87 -26.30
N ASN A 835 -3.92 -15.84 -25.89
CA ASN A 835 -3.60 -14.44 -26.22
C ASN A 835 -2.53 -13.85 -25.26
N PHE A 836 -2.43 -14.34 -24.02
CA PHE A 836 -1.56 -13.80 -22.97
C PHE A 836 -0.68 -14.86 -22.26
N PRO A 837 0.03 -15.74 -22.99
CA PRO A 837 0.79 -16.87 -22.43
C PRO A 837 1.93 -16.45 -21.49
N ASN A 838 2.42 -15.22 -21.61
CA ASN A 838 3.56 -14.73 -20.83
C ASN A 838 3.15 -13.97 -19.56
N ILE A 839 1.86 -13.70 -19.36
CA ILE A 839 1.36 -12.97 -18.18
C ILE A 839 0.19 -13.64 -17.47
N TYR A 840 -0.45 -14.67 -18.06
CA TYR A 840 -1.66 -15.25 -17.46
C TYR A 840 -1.47 -15.78 -16.03
N ARG A 841 -0.25 -16.24 -15.68
CA ARG A 841 0.07 -16.71 -14.32
C ARG A 841 0.04 -15.61 -13.26
N CYS A 842 0.02 -14.34 -13.68
CA CYS A 842 -0.12 -13.19 -12.82
C CYS A 842 -1.58 -12.83 -12.55
N PHE A 843 -2.55 -13.40 -13.28
CA PHE A 843 -3.97 -13.12 -13.07
C PHE A 843 -4.51 -13.90 -11.87
N SER A 844 -5.26 -13.22 -11.01
CA SER A 844 -5.81 -13.79 -9.78
C SER A 844 -6.57 -15.10 -10.01
N LYS A 845 -7.47 -15.11 -11.00
CA LYS A 845 -8.28 -16.28 -11.38
C LYS A 845 -7.44 -17.50 -11.80
N PHE A 846 -6.23 -17.32 -12.33
CA PHE A 846 -5.33 -18.43 -12.65
C PHE A 846 -4.55 -18.93 -11.44
N GLN A 847 -4.18 -18.01 -10.54
CA GLN A 847 -3.52 -18.35 -9.27
C GLN A 847 -4.49 -19.10 -8.34
N ASP A 848 -5.78 -18.85 -8.48
CA ASP A 848 -6.87 -19.44 -7.71
C ASP A 848 -7.34 -20.80 -8.22
N MET A 849 -6.73 -21.36 -9.27
CA MET A 849 -7.05 -22.69 -9.78
C MET A 849 -6.47 -23.83 -8.93
N PRO A 850 -7.14 -24.99 -8.83
CA PRO A 850 -8.49 -25.26 -9.34
C PRO A 850 -9.61 -24.68 -8.46
N TYR A 851 -10.72 -24.27 -9.07
CA TYR A 851 -11.88 -23.69 -8.38
C TYR A 851 -13.21 -24.21 -8.93
N LYS A 852 -14.27 -24.01 -8.16
CA LYS A 852 -15.66 -24.25 -8.55
C LYS A 852 -16.41 -22.94 -8.58
N LEU A 853 -17.06 -22.64 -9.70
CA LEU A 853 -17.95 -21.50 -9.86
C LEU A 853 -19.34 -21.90 -9.38
N LEU A 854 -19.76 -21.35 -8.24
CA LEU A 854 -21.10 -21.56 -7.69
C LEU A 854 -22.03 -20.47 -8.21
N ILE A 855 -23.18 -20.88 -8.73
CA ILE A 855 -24.17 -20.00 -9.33
C ILE A 855 -25.51 -20.26 -8.67
N THR A 856 -26.15 -19.19 -8.21
CA THR A 856 -27.51 -19.21 -7.67
C THR A 856 -28.43 -18.49 -8.64
N TYR A 857 -29.38 -19.24 -9.21
CA TYR A 857 -30.42 -18.71 -10.08
C TYR A 857 -31.71 -18.46 -9.29
N ARG A 858 -32.25 -17.24 -9.42
CA ARG A 858 -33.50 -16.80 -8.79
C ARG A 858 -34.56 -16.56 -9.85
N ASP A 859 -35.65 -17.32 -9.79
CA ASP A 859 -36.79 -17.19 -10.71
C ASP A 859 -37.80 -16.17 -10.16
N ASP A 860 -37.59 -14.90 -10.45
CA ASP A 860 -38.59 -13.84 -10.25
C ASP A 860 -39.40 -13.65 -11.54
N GLU A 861 -40.74 -13.70 -11.44
CA GLU A 861 -41.65 -13.52 -12.58
C GLU A 861 -41.39 -12.24 -13.39
N ARG A 862 -40.87 -11.18 -12.75
CA ARG A 862 -40.59 -9.90 -13.41
C ARG A 862 -39.12 -9.70 -13.77
N ASN A 863 -38.18 -10.17 -12.94
CA ASN A 863 -36.76 -9.92 -13.16
C ASN A 863 -35.86 -11.02 -12.56
N PRO A 864 -35.70 -12.16 -13.26
CA PRO A 864 -34.86 -13.24 -12.78
C PRO A 864 -33.41 -12.77 -12.60
N TRP A 865 -32.78 -13.22 -11.53
CA TRP A 865 -31.47 -12.75 -11.11
C TRP A 865 -30.51 -13.91 -10.90
N ILE A 866 -29.23 -13.68 -11.18
CA ILE A 866 -28.16 -14.65 -11.07
C ILE A 866 -27.08 -14.06 -10.18
N ASP A 867 -26.70 -14.79 -9.13
CA ASP A 867 -25.56 -14.47 -8.27
C ASP A 867 -24.50 -15.56 -8.44
N TYR A 868 -23.23 -15.19 -8.57
CA TYR A 868 -22.14 -16.14 -8.81
C TYR A 868 -20.82 -15.72 -8.15
N TYR A 869 -20.06 -16.73 -7.72
CA TYR A 869 -18.79 -16.59 -7.01
C TYR A 869 -17.95 -17.87 -7.10
N HIS A 870 -16.64 -17.78 -6.88
CA HIS A 870 -15.72 -18.91 -6.96
C HIS A 870 -15.38 -19.44 -5.55
N VAL A 871 -15.31 -20.76 -5.41
CA VAL A 871 -14.81 -21.47 -4.22
C VAL A 871 -13.65 -22.38 -4.63
N ALA A 872 -12.73 -22.71 -3.74
CA ALA A 872 -11.66 -23.64 -4.05
C ALA A 872 -12.22 -25.04 -4.33
N SER A 873 -11.61 -25.74 -5.28
CA SER A 873 -11.94 -27.13 -5.59
C SER A 873 -10.80 -28.04 -5.19
N ALA A 874 -11.14 -29.22 -4.68
CA ALA A 874 -10.21 -30.33 -4.49
C ALA A 874 -10.06 -31.18 -5.76
N GLU A 875 -10.93 -30.95 -6.76
CA GLU A 875 -10.89 -31.65 -8.04
C GLU A 875 -9.78 -31.10 -8.94
N ASP A 876 -9.34 -31.93 -9.89
CA ASP A 876 -8.28 -31.57 -10.84
C ASP A 876 -8.74 -30.54 -11.89
N GLU A 877 -10.05 -30.34 -12.06
CA GLU A 877 -10.65 -29.45 -13.05
C GLU A 877 -11.52 -28.36 -12.42
N ASN A 878 -11.69 -27.26 -13.17
CA ASN A 878 -12.63 -26.21 -12.77
C ASN A 878 -14.05 -26.64 -13.10
N LEU A 879 -14.96 -26.46 -12.14
CA LEU A 879 -16.36 -26.85 -12.28
C LEU A 879 -17.31 -25.66 -12.23
N VAL A 880 -18.47 -25.80 -12.86
CA VAL A 880 -19.61 -24.89 -12.72
C VAL A 880 -20.76 -25.65 -12.07
N GLU A 881 -21.34 -25.09 -11.01
CA GLU A 881 -22.53 -25.65 -10.36
C GLU A 881 -23.63 -24.60 -10.28
N VAL A 882 -24.81 -24.98 -10.77
CA VAL A 882 -26.00 -24.12 -10.75
C VAL A 882 -27.02 -24.68 -9.77
N SER A 883 -27.46 -23.82 -8.87
CA SER A 883 -28.54 -24.11 -7.91
C SER A 883 -29.69 -23.13 -8.10
N GLN A 884 -30.92 -23.59 -7.84
CA GLN A 884 -32.10 -22.71 -7.78
C GLN A 884 -32.38 -22.35 -6.33
N SER A 885 -32.58 -21.06 -6.05
CA SER A 885 -32.97 -20.58 -4.72
C SER A 885 -33.99 -19.45 -4.86
N ASP A 886 -34.94 -19.38 -3.92
CA ASP A 886 -35.89 -18.27 -3.83
C ASP A 886 -35.32 -17.10 -3.00
N VAL A 887 -34.22 -17.33 -2.28
CA VAL A 887 -33.58 -16.37 -1.37
C VAL A 887 -32.15 -16.10 -1.82
N SER A 888 -31.74 -14.83 -1.86
CA SER A 888 -30.34 -14.48 -2.02
C SER A 888 -29.58 -14.92 -0.78
N LYS A 889 -28.55 -15.76 -0.94
CA LYS A 889 -27.57 -15.97 0.13
C LYS A 889 -27.01 -14.61 0.56
N ASP A 890 -26.82 -14.43 1.85
CA ASP A 890 -26.23 -13.20 2.35
C ASP A 890 -24.80 -13.08 1.81
N CYS A 891 -24.39 -11.85 1.49
CA CYS A 891 -23.03 -11.60 1.00
C CYS A 891 -22.00 -12.02 2.04
N GLU A 892 -22.35 -12.04 3.34
CA GLU A 892 -21.51 -12.65 4.36
C GLU A 892 -21.41 -14.17 4.13
N GLU A 893 -22.52 -14.91 4.19
CA GLU A 893 -22.51 -16.38 4.04
C GLU A 893 -21.70 -16.89 2.83
N ILE A 894 -21.97 -16.31 1.65
CA ILE A 894 -20.99 -15.86 0.66
C ILE A 894 -19.54 -16.40 0.67
N TYR A 895 -18.65 -15.46 0.46
CA TYR A 895 -17.59 -15.15 1.36
C TYR A 895 -17.11 -16.17 2.41
N LYS A 896 -17.88 -16.45 3.47
CA LYS A 896 -17.50 -17.44 4.48
C LYS A 896 -17.28 -18.80 3.83
N GLU A 897 -18.18 -19.19 2.92
CA GLU A 897 -18.08 -20.40 2.10
C GLU A 897 -16.83 -20.37 1.22
N VAL A 898 -16.55 -19.23 0.56
CA VAL A 898 -15.34 -19.04 -0.25
C VAL A 898 -14.09 -19.30 0.58
N LEU A 899 -13.90 -18.60 1.69
CA LEU A 899 -12.70 -18.78 2.49
C LEU A 899 -12.57 -20.16 3.12
N GLN A 900 -13.67 -20.70 3.62
CA GLN A 900 -13.66 -22.05 4.20
C GLN A 900 -13.22 -23.08 3.16
N SER A 901 -13.66 -22.94 1.91
CA SER A 901 -13.23 -23.83 0.83
C SER A 901 -11.72 -23.74 0.59
N TYR A 902 -11.13 -22.54 0.51
CA TYR A 902 -9.69 -22.35 0.30
C TYR A 902 -8.87 -22.82 1.50
N HIS A 903 -9.26 -22.42 2.72
CA HIS A 903 -8.59 -22.82 3.96
C HIS A 903 -8.64 -24.34 4.16
N SER A 904 -9.73 -25.01 3.77
CA SER A 904 -9.84 -26.48 3.88
C SER A 904 -8.81 -27.24 3.02
N LEU A 905 -8.20 -26.55 2.05
CA LEU A 905 -7.20 -27.08 1.13
C LEU A 905 -5.80 -26.48 1.34
N ASP A 906 -5.57 -25.78 2.46
CA ASP A 906 -4.33 -25.04 2.74
C ASP A 906 -3.97 -24.04 1.60
N ARG A 907 -5.00 -23.45 0.98
CA ARG A 907 -4.89 -22.47 -0.10
C ARG A 907 -5.49 -21.14 0.34
N THR A 908 -5.21 -20.12 -0.46
CA THR A 908 -5.67 -18.76 -0.21
C THR A 908 -6.22 -18.15 -1.48
N PRO A 909 -7.42 -17.54 -1.48
CA PRO A 909 -7.89 -16.84 -2.66
C PRO A 909 -7.09 -15.56 -2.90
N LYS A 910 -6.78 -15.28 -4.16
CA LYS A 910 -6.15 -14.04 -4.63
C LYS A 910 -7.18 -12.97 -4.93
N THR A 911 -8.39 -13.38 -5.33
CA THR A 911 -9.54 -12.48 -5.42
C THR A 911 -10.80 -13.16 -4.93
N VAL A 912 -11.56 -12.45 -4.10
CA VAL A 912 -12.94 -12.84 -3.78
C VAL A 912 -13.87 -11.78 -4.33
N SER A 913 -14.59 -12.18 -5.38
CA SER A 913 -15.61 -11.35 -6.00
C SER A 913 -16.92 -12.10 -6.05
N ILE A 914 -17.95 -11.46 -5.49
CA ILE A 914 -19.35 -11.86 -5.65
C ILE A 914 -19.91 -10.97 -6.73
N ARG A 915 -20.47 -11.58 -7.77
CA ARG A 915 -21.03 -10.85 -8.91
C ARG A 915 -22.48 -11.24 -9.10
N GLY A 916 -23.28 -10.28 -9.56
CA GLY A 916 -24.69 -10.49 -9.84
C GLY A 916 -25.09 -9.90 -11.18
N CYS A 917 -25.96 -10.58 -11.91
CA CYS A 917 -26.51 -10.08 -13.16
C CYS A 917 -27.97 -10.52 -13.35
N ALA A 918 -28.72 -9.75 -14.13
CA ALA A 918 -30.08 -10.13 -14.53
C ALA A 918 -30.01 -11.20 -15.62
N PHE A 919 -30.91 -12.18 -15.61
CA PHE A 919 -30.94 -13.26 -16.60
C PHE A 919 -30.99 -12.76 -18.06
N LEU A 920 -31.64 -11.62 -18.30
CA LEU A 920 -31.69 -10.99 -19.63
C LEU A 920 -30.31 -10.65 -20.22
N THR A 921 -29.28 -10.45 -19.38
CA THR A 921 -27.92 -10.19 -19.86
C THR A 921 -27.25 -11.43 -20.44
N LEU A 922 -27.75 -12.62 -20.14
CA LEU A 922 -27.30 -13.87 -20.79
C LEU A 922 -27.91 -14.05 -22.18
N LEU A 923 -29.07 -13.43 -22.43
CA LEU A 923 -29.81 -13.54 -23.68
C LEU A 923 -29.51 -12.39 -24.65
N SER A 924 -29.11 -11.23 -24.12
CA SER A 924 -28.96 -10.02 -24.92
C SER A 924 -27.75 -9.15 -24.53
N SER A 925 -27.08 -8.63 -25.56
CA SER A 925 -26.00 -7.66 -25.39
C SER A 925 -26.53 -6.30 -24.93
N ARG A 926 -25.77 -5.62 -24.07
CA ARG A 926 -26.07 -4.24 -23.62
C ARG A 926 -25.48 -3.16 -24.53
N ARG A 927 -24.69 -3.50 -25.55
CA ARG A 927 -24.13 -2.52 -26.48
C ARG A 927 -25.18 -2.07 -27.51
N LEU A 928 -25.97 -1.07 -27.11
CA LEU A 928 -26.87 -0.31 -27.97
C LEU A 928 -26.05 0.51 -28.98
N GLY A 929 -25.57 -0.10 -30.07
CA GLY A 929 -24.84 0.64 -31.10
C GLY A 929 -24.22 -0.18 -32.24
N LEU A 930 -23.96 -1.48 -32.04
CA LEU A 930 -23.24 -2.31 -33.03
C LEU A 930 -24.12 -3.34 -33.77
N GLY A 931 -25.40 -3.50 -33.41
CA GLY A 931 -26.33 -4.37 -34.16
C GLY A 931 -26.05 -5.88 -34.09
N GLU A 932 -25.20 -6.32 -33.15
CA GLU A 932 -24.85 -7.73 -32.91
C GLU A 932 -25.23 -8.14 -31.48
N ASN A 933 -25.92 -9.27 -31.35
CA ASN A 933 -26.36 -9.77 -30.05
C ASN A 933 -25.41 -10.85 -29.49
N THR A 934 -24.29 -10.43 -28.88
CA THR A 934 -23.19 -11.32 -28.42
C THR A 934 -22.92 -11.24 -26.90
N PRO A 935 -23.87 -11.67 -26.04
CA PRO A 935 -23.75 -11.58 -24.57
C PRO A 935 -22.60 -12.41 -23.98
N LEU A 936 -22.29 -13.61 -24.51
CA LEU A 936 -21.19 -14.44 -24.02
C LEU A 936 -19.85 -13.74 -24.28
N SER A 937 -19.66 -13.27 -25.51
CA SER A 937 -18.49 -12.49 -25.88
C SER A 937 -18.33 -11.23 -25.00
N ASP A 938 -19.40 -10.45 -24.79
CA ASP A 938 -19.34 -9.26 -23.93
C ASP A 938 -18.87 -9.59 -22.50
N PHE A 939 -19.38 -10.69 -21.94
CA PHE A 939 -19.01 -11.15 -20.60
C PHE A 939 -17.52 -11.53 -20.53
N VAL A 940 -17.04 -12.36 -21.45
CA VAL A 940 -15.65 -12.84 -21.45
C VAL A 940 -14.65 -11.71 -21.63
N TYR A 941 -14.93 -10.74 -22.51
CA TYR A 941 -14.06 -9.57 -22.68
C TYR A 941 -14.05 -8.66 -21.45
N LYS A 942 -15.16 -8.55 -20.70
CA LYS A 942 -15.19 -7.84 -19.41
C LYS A 942 -14.26 -8.52 -18.39
N GLU A 943 -14.29 -9.85 -18.29
CA GLU A 943 -13.42 -10.62 -17.40
C GLU A 943 -11.92 -10.48 -17.77
N ILE A 944 -11.60 -10.56 -19.07
CA ILE A 944 -10.23 -10.37 -19.57
C ILE A 944 -9.75 -8.94 -19.25
N LYS A 945 -10.60 -7.92 -19.45
CA LYS A 945 -10.29 -6.54 -19.09
C LYS A 945 -9.93 -6.43 -17.60
N SER A 946 -10.78 -6.98 -16.72
CA SER A 946 -10.53 -6.98 -15.28
C SER A 946 -9.17 -7.59 -14.93
N SER A 947 -8.82 -8.71 -15.56
CA SER A 947 -7.55 -9.41 -15.33
C SER A 947 -6.34 -8.59 -15.79
N LEU A 948 -6.45 -7.87 -16.90
CA LEU A 948 -5.39 -6.98 -17.38
C LEU A 948 -5.23 -5.75 -16.49
N GLU A 949 -6.34 -5.22 -15.96
CA GLU A 949 -6.33 -4.09 -15.02
C GLU A 949 -5.70 -4.43 -13.67
N GLU A 950 -5.70 -5.70 -13.23
CA GLU A 950 -4.96 -6.16 -12.05
C GLU A 950 -3.45 -5.92 -12.18
N ILE A 951 -2.89 -6.05 -13.40
CA ILE A 951 -1.45 -5.90 -13.66
C ILE A 951 -1.11 -4.46 -14.06
N LEU A 952 -1.86 -3.91 -15.03
CA LEU A 952 -1.52 -2.64 -15.65
C LEU A 952 -2.12 -1.45 -14.89
N GLY A 953 -3.04 -1.67 -13.97
CA GLY A 953 -3.98 -0.66 -13.50
C GLY A 953 -5.04 -0.35 -14.55
N LYS A 954 -5.91 0.62 -14.25
CA LYS A 954 -7.07 0.98 -15.09
C LYS A 954 -6.73 1.19 -16.58
N ILE A 955 -7.56 0.60 -17.45
CA ILE A 955 -7.47 0.61 -18.93
C ILE A 955 -8.66 1.37 -19.54
#